data_AF-A0A318H5J0-F1
#
_entry.id   AF-A0A318H5J0-F1
#
_cell.length_a   1.000
_cell.length_b   1.000
_cell.length_c   1.000
_cell.angle_alpha   90.00
_cell.angle_beta   90.00
_cell.angle_gamma   90.00
#
_symmetry.space_group_name_H-M   'P 1'
#
loop_
_entity.id
_entity.type
_entity.pdbx_description
1 polymer ?
#
loop_
_entity_poly.entity_id
_entity_poly.type
_entity_poly.pdbx_seq_one_letter_code
_entity_poly.pdbx_strand_id
1 'polypeptide(L)'
;MKPAIPLTVSEQTLSFDRQSGSLVERALFNHRLIVLLVCALVTVLLGWQATRLQLNASYEKTIPQGHPYIVNWLAHQADLKGLGNAVRIAVANPEGDIYDARYLETLRTLNDQVFLIPGVDRAAMKSLWTPNMRWTGVTEEGLEGGPVIPDAYDGQAASLQQLRANVQRSGEIGQIVALDGRSSVIHVPLLATTADGRTLDYVALSRQLEALRERHEARGVTLHITGFAKVVGDLIAGLRQVVVFFVLAILIAAAMVYGYTRCVRSTVLVVLSSLVAVVWQLGLLPSLGYALDPYSMLVPFLVFAIGMSHGAQKMNGIMQDIGRGVPKWIAARYTFRRLFLAGLTALLADAVGFAVLLAIDIRVIQELAIAASIGVAALIFTNLIVLPILLSYTGVSPAAARRSLHGEQDFASAGGHEPAGLFRLLERFTERRWALPAVLVSLALALGGYGVSRHLAIGDLDPGAPELRADSRYNRDVVFVNAHYGASSDVFAVMVSTPDGACADHDTLMRVDALEWQLQQLPGVESTQSLARLNRLVLTGLNEGQPRWFDLIPNQAMLNMVTGNAPRGLYNDSCNLLTVSAFLQDHKAATLNGLIDTVDRFAAANDGPKAKFLLAAGSAGIEAATNIVVREAWHRMLLLVYAAVVVLAFITFRSWRAVVVAVLPLMLTSVLAEALMVAFGMGVKVATLPVIALGVGIGVDYALYILSVMLGELRRGASLSRSYRIALHFTGRVVLLTGLTLAVGVATWVFSPIKFQADMGLLLAFM
;
A
#
# COMPACT_ATOMS: atom_id res chain seq x y z
N MET A 1 2.92 37.57 -37.69
CA MET A 1 1.57 36.98 -37.74
C MET A 1 1.15 36.94 -39.20
N LYS A 2 0.85 35.78 -39.77
CA LYS A 2 -0.18 35.75 -40.82
C LYS A 2 -1.52 35.56 -40.09
N PRO A 3 -2.63 36.09 -40.63
CA PRO A 3 -3.95 35.81 -40.09
C PRO A 3 -4.21 34.30 -40.10
N ALA A 4 -5.27 33.85 -39.43
CA ALA A 4 -5.75 32.47 -39.51
C ALA A 4 -5.54 31.92 -40.93
N ILE A 5 -5.03 30.69 -41.07
CA ILE A 5 -5.00 30.01 -42.37
C ILE A 5 -6.39 30.23 -42.96
N PRO A 6 -6.54 31.02 -44.04
CA PRO A 6 -7.86 31.26 -44.59
C PRO A 6 -8.33 29.88 -45.00
N LEU A 7 -9.42 29.44 -44.35
CA LEU A 7 -10.11 28.24 -44.73
C LEU A 7 -10.27 28.34 -46.26
N THR A 8 -9.73 27.36 -46.99
CA THR A 8 -9.83 27.40 -48.46
C THR A 8 -11.31 27.52 -48.83
N VAL A 9 -11.65 28.08 -50.00
CA VAL A 9 -13.06 28.18 -50.45
C VAL A 9 -13.77 26.81 -50.39
N SER A 10 -12.99 25.71 -50.52
CA SER A 10 -13.41 24.33 -50.28
C SER A 10 -13.87 24.02 -48.85
N GLU A 11 -13.32 24.68 -47.82
CA GLU A 11 -13.69 24.56 -46.40
C GLU A 11 -14.89 25.45 -46.02
N GLN A 12 -15.22 26.46 -46.82
CA GLN A 12 -16.47 27.25 -46.69
C GLN A 12 -17.65 26.55 -47.38
N THR A 13 -17.37 25.75 -48.41
CA THR A 13 -18.33 24.77 -48.94
C THR A 13 -18.30 23.49 -48.09
N LEU A 14 -19.45 22.88 -47.82
CA LEU A 14 -19.60 21.69 -46.98
C LEU A 14 -18.93 20.39 -47.51
N SER A 15 -17.91 20.49 -48.37
CA SER A 15 -17.24 19.35 -49.03
C SER A 15 -15.97 18.93 -48.28
N PHE A 16 -16.11 18.42 -47.06
CA PHE A 16 -14.99 17.73 -46.41
C PHE A 16 -14.87 16.31 -46.96
N ASP A 17 -13.69 15.98 -47.52
CA ASP A 17 -13.40 14.67 -48.09
C ASP A 17 -13.39 13.58 -47.00
N ARG A 18 -14.32 12.63 -47.10
CA ARG A 18 -14.45 11.49 -46.19
C ARG A 18 -13.30 10.48 -46.31
N GLN A 19 -12.52 10.55 -47.40
CA GLN A 19 -11.32 9.74 -47.61
C GLN A 19 -10.03 10.44 -47.14
N SER A 20 -10.12 11.65 -46.61
CA SER A 20 -8.96 12.33 -46.01
C SER A 20 -8.58 11.72 -44.67
N GLY A 21 -7.30 11.81 -44.32
CA GLY A 21 -6.77 11.35 -43.03
C GLY A 21 -6.17 9.95 -43.05
N SER A 22 -5.81 9.44 -41.87
CA SER A 22 -5.20 8.10 -41.75
C SER A 22 -6.24 6.99 -42.00
N LEU A 23 -5.78 5.76 -42.29
CA LEU A 23 -6.66 4.58 -42.38
C LEU A 23 -7.48 4.39 -41.10
N VAL A 24 -6.84 4.58 -39.94
CA VAL A 24 -7.46 4.48 -38.62
C VAL A 24 -8.56 5.53 -38.43
N GLU A 25 -8.31 6.79 -38.80
CA GLU A 25 -9.31 7.85 -38.70
C GLU A 25 -10.53 7.58 -39.60
N ARG A 26 -10.30 7.06 -40.81
CA ARG A 26 -11.36 6.72 -41.74
C ARG A 26 -12.23 5.59 -41.21
N ALA A 27 -11.62 4.50 -40.76
CA ALA A 27 -12.33 3.36 -40.17
C ALA A 27 -13.20 3.80 -38.99
N LEU A 28 -12.64 4.59 -38.07
CA LEU A 28 -13.35 5.01 -36.85
C LEU A 28 -14.46 6.02 -37.11
N PHE A 29 -14.19 7.10 -37.84
CA PHE A 29 -15.18 8.18 -38.02
C PHE A 29 -16.22 7.88 -39.10
N ASN A 30 -15.92 7.05 -40.09
CA ASN A 30 -16.91 6.66 -41.11
C ASN A 30 -17.89 5.60 -40.55
N HIS A 31 -17.44 4.75 -39.62
CA HIS A 31 -18.25 3.71 -38.96
C HIS A 31 -18.57 4.03 -37.49
N ARG A 32 -18.68 5.33 -37.17
CA ARG A 32 -18.92 5.86 -35.81
C ARG A 32 -20.03 5.16 -35.02
N LEU A 33 -21.15 4.78 -35.64
CA LEU A 33 -22.23 4.08 -34.94
C LEU A 33 -21.81 2.66 -34.51
N ILE A 34 -21.10 1.94 -35.37
CA ILE A 34 -20.61 0.58 -35.08
C ILE A 34 -19.62 0.64 -33.92
N VAL A 35 -18.70 1.61 -33.91
CA VAL A 35 -17.74 1.79 -32.81
C VAL A 35 -18.46 2.03 -31.47
N LEU A 36 -19.52 2.85 -31.46
CA LEU A 36 -20.30 3.10 -30.25
C LEU A 36 -21.09 1.88 -29.79
N LEU A 37 -21.67 1.10 -30.71
CA LEU A 37 -22.39 -0.14 -30.37
C LEU A 37 -21.44 -1.20 -29.79
N VAL A 38 -20.26 -1.38 -30.39
CA VAL A 38 -19.23 -2.28 -29.86
C VAL A 38 -18.77 -1.81 -28.48
N CYS A 39 -18.49 -0.52 -28.31
CA CYS A 39 -18.10 0.03 -27.02
C CYS A 39 -19.20 -0.18 -25.96
N ALA A 40 -20.47 0.05 -26.30
CA ALA A 40 -21.59 -0.19 -25.40
C ALA A 40 -21.71 -1.67 -25.02
N LEU A 41 -21.58 -2.59 -25.99
CA LEU A 41 -21.61 -4.03 -25.74
C LEU A 41 -20.48 -4.47 -24.80
N VAL A 42 -19.24 -4.04 -25.07
CA VAL A 42 -18.08 -4.32 -24.23
C VAL A 42 -18.28 -3.74 -22.82
N THR A 43 -18.82 -2.52 -22.72
CA THR A 43 -19.11 -1.88 -21.43
C THR A 43 -20.15 -2.66 -20.62
N VAL A 44 -21.20 -3.17 -21.26
CA VAL A 44 -22.22 -4.00 -20.58
C VAL A 44 -21.62 -5.33 -20.13
N LEU A 45 -20.82 -5.99 -20.99
CA LEU A 45 -20.17 -7.26 -20.68
C LEU A 45 -19.18 -7.12 -19.50
N LEU A 46 -18.28 -6.15 -19.59
CA LEU A 46 -17.28 -5.88 -18.56
C LEU A 46 -17.92 -5.31 -17.29
N GLY A 47 -18.99 -4.52 -17.41
CA GLY A 47 -19.77 -4.05 -16.27
C GLY A 47 -20.44 -5.20 -15.51
N TRP A 48 -20.99 -6.18 -16.22
CA TRP A 48 -21.50 -7.40 -15.60
C TRP A 48 -20.37 -8.24 -14.98
N GLN A 49 -19.22 -8.31 -15.62
CA GLN A 49 -18.08 -9.03 -15.08
C GLN A 49 -17.49 -8.35 -13.83
N ALA A 50 -17.53 -7.02 -13.77
CA ALA A 50 -17.11 -6.23 -12.61
C ALA A 50 -17.94 -6.54 -11.35
N THR A 51 -19.21 -6.96 -11.48
CA THR A 51 -20.01 -7.37 -10.31
C THR A 51 -19.54 -8.70 -9.70
N ARG A 52 -18.66 -9.43 -10.38
CA ARG A 52 -18.04 -10.68 -9.88
C ARG A 52 -16.68 -10.44 -9.23
N LEU A 53 -16.21 -9.19 -9.20
CA LEU A 53 -14.93 -8.84 -8.60
C LEU A 53 -14.97 -9.16 -7.10
N GLN A 54 -14.06 -10.02 -6.67
CA GLN A 54 -13.89 -10.35 -5.26
C GLN A 54 -12.88 -9.40 -4.63
N LEU A 55 -13.15 -9.00 -3.39
CA LEU A 55 -12.17 -8.36 -2.53
C LEU A 55 -11.35 -9.48 -1.91
N ASN A 56 -10.04 -9.46 -2.14
CA ASN A 56 -9.12 -10.37 -1.49
C ASN A 56 -8.10 -9.51 -0.74
N ALA A 57 -7.66 -9.99 0.40
CA ALA A 57 -6.55 -9.40 1.12
C ALA A 57 -5.77 -10.57 1.67
N SER A 58 -4.68 -10.90 0.99
CA SER A 58 -3.81 -12.00 1.39
C SER A 58 -2.54 -11.43 2.00
N TYR A 59 -2.22 -11.91 3.21
CA TYR A 59 -0.95 -11.66 3.88
C TYR A 59 0.22 -12.08 2.99
N GLU A 60 0.12 -13.24 2.35
CA GLU A 60 1.22 -13.85 1.60
C GLU A 60 1.58 -13.04 0.35
N LYS A 61 0.65 -12.24 -0.19
CA LYS A 61 0.91 -11.41 -1.38
C LYS A 61 1.77 -10.18 -1.08
N THR A 62 1.85 -9.73 0.16
CA THR A 62 2.71 -8.59 0.54
C THR A 62 4.14 -9.01 0.82
N ILE A 63 4.38 -10.31 0.97
CA ILE A 63 5.68 -10.89 1.31
C ILE A 63 6.54 -11.06 0.06
N PRO A 64 7.83 -10.69 0.09
CA PRO A 64 8.75 -10.95 -1.02
C PRO A 64 9.19 -12.42 -1.06
N GLN A 65 8.55 -13.21 -1.91
CA GLN A 65 8.75 -14.67 -1.95
C GLN A 65 10.16 -15.09 -2.39
N GLY A 66 10.88 -14.27 -3.16
CA GLY A 66 12.24 -14.57 -3.61
C GLY A 66 13.34 -14.28 -2.58
N HIS A 67 13.04 -13.59 -1.47
CA HIS A 67 14.05 -13.23 -0.48
C HIS A 67 14.51 -14.47 0.32
N PRO A 68 15.82 -14.67 0.58
CA PRO A 68 16.32 -15.86 1.27
C PRO A 68 15.64 -16.17 2.61
N TYR A 69 15.31 -15.13 3.39
CA TYR A 69 14.62 -15.28 4.67
C TYR A 69 13.25 -15.92 4.49
N ILE A 70 12.51 -15.47 3.48
CA ILE A 70 11.17 -15.96 3.18
C ILE A 70 11.23 -17.36 2.58
N VAL A 71 12.22 -17.65 1.73
CA VAL A 71 12.44 -19.00 1.19
C VAL A 71 12.71 -19.99 2.33
N ASN A 72 13.57 -19.63 3.29
CA ASN A 72 13.85 -20.45 4.46
C ASN A 72 12.60 -20.63 5.33
N TRP A 73 11.85 -19.55 5.56
CA TRP A 73 10.60 -19.61 6.33
C TRP A 73 9.55 -20.51 5.66
N LEU A 74 9.34 -20.39 4.35
CA LEU A 74 8.40 -21.23 3.59
C LEU A 74 8.82 -22.70 3.60
N ALA A 75 10.12 -22.99 3.51
CA ALA A 75 10.64 -24.36 3.60
C ALA A 75 10.37 -25.01 4.96
N HIS A 76 10.29 -24.21 6.03
CA HIS A 76 10.09 -24.67 7.42
C HIS A 76 8.75 -24.24 8.02
N GLN A 77 7.79 -23.79 7.22
CA GLN A 77 6.54 -23.20 7.72
C GLN A 77 5.73 -24.18 8.59
N ALA A 78 5.75 -25.47 8.25
CA ALA A 78 5.08 -26.52 9.01
C ALA A 78 5.73 -26.79 10.38
N ASP A 79 7.03 -26.49 10.50
CA ASP A 79 7.82 -26.67 11.71
C ASP A 79 7.69 -25.46 12.66
N LEU A 80 7.43 -24.27 12.12
CA LEU A 80 7.35 -22.99 12.83
C LEU A 80 5.95 -22.69 13.39
N LYS A 81 5.40 -23.64 14.15
CA LYS A 81 4.07 -23.52 14.76
C LYS A 81 4.04 -22.38 15.78
N GLY A 82 3.01 -21.53 15.69
CA GLY A 82 2.85 -20.36 16.59
C GLY A 82 3.43 -19.04 16.05
N LEU A 83 4.17 -19.07 14.93
CA LEU A 83 4.71 -17.87 14.27
C LEU A 83 3.91 -17.44 13.03
N GLY A 84 2.74 -18.04 12.82
CA GLY A 84 1.84 -17.75 11.70
C GLY A 84 0.83 -16.63 11.99
N ASN A 85 -0.20 -16.53 11.15
CA ASN A 85 -1.28 -15.56 11.32
C ASN A 85 -2.08 -15.89 12.60
N ALA A 86 -2.12 -14.98 13.56
CA ALA A 86 -2.84 -15.14 14.81
C ALA A 86 -3.55 -13.85 15.22
N VAL A 87 -4.67 -14.00 15.92
CA VAL A 87 -5.39 -12.93 16.60
C VAL A 87 -5.16 -13.04 18.10
N ARG A 88 -4.99 -11.90 18.76
CA ARG A 88 -4.91 -11.81 20.23
C ARG A 88 -6.09 -10.99 20.72
N ILE A 89 -6.82 -11.54 21.68
CA ILE A 89 -7.95 -10.87 22.31
C ILE A 89 -7.58 -10.67 23.78
N ALA A 90 -7.06 -9.50 24.12
CA ALA A 90 -6.83 -9.12 25.52
C ALA A 90 -8.16 -8.68 26.13
N VAL A 91 -8.54 -9.35 27.22
CA VAL A 91 -9.75 -9.07 27.98
C VAL A 91 -9.30 -8.42 29.28
N ALA A 92 -9.70 -7.17 29.49
CA ALA A 92 -9.36 -6.40 30.68
C ALA A 92 -10.54 -6.34 31.64
N ASN A 93 -10.25 -6.42 32.93
CA ASN A 93 -11.21 -6.15 34.00
C ASN A 93 -11.04 -4.69 34.48
N PRO A 94 -11.97 -3.77 34.15
CA PRO A 94 -11.88 -2.38 34.58
C PRO A 94 -12.07 -2.20 36.09
N GLU A 95 -12.77 -3.13 36.75
CA GLU A 95 -13.19 -3.02 38.15
C GLU A 95 -12.23 -3.73 39.13
N GLY A 96 -11.21 -4.46 38.65
CA GLY A 96 -10.34 -5.24 39.51
C GLY A 96 -9.25 -6.03 38.79
N ASP A 97 -8.85 -7.15 39.39
CA ASP A 97 -7.90 -8.11 38.81
C ASP A 97 -8.62 -9.25 38.07
N ILE A 98 -7.87 -10.11 37.39
CA ILE A 98 -8.43 -11.27 36.67
C ILE A 98 -8.95 -12.37 37.59
N TYR A 99 -8.72 -12.29 38.90
CA TYR A 99 -9.10 -13.30 39.90
C TYR A 99 -10.48 -12.98 40.49
N ASP A 100 -11.39 -12.60 39.62
CA ASP A 100 -12.81 -12.36 39.92
C ASP A 100 -13.67 -13.41 39.23
N ALA A 101 -14.65 -13.97 39.95
CA ALA A 101 -15.47 -15.06 39.44
C ALA A 101 -16.33 -14.63 38.23
N ARG A 102 -16.84 -13.39 38.22
CA ARG A 102 -17.65 -12.86 37.11
C ARG A 102 -16.79 -12.59 35.88
N TYR A 103 -15.57 -12.09 36.08
CA TYR A 103 -14.58 -11.95 35.02
C TYR A 103 -14.25 -13.30 34.38
N LEU A 104 -13.90 -14.30 35.20
CA LEU A 104 -13.51 -15.62 34.70
C LEU A 104 -14.65 -16.33 33.97
N GLU A 105 -15.89 -16.17 34.43
CA GLU A 105 -17.07 -16.71 33.72
C GLU A 105 -17.32 -16.00 32.38
N THR A 106 -17.10 -14.69 32.33
CA THR A 106 -17.16 -13.91 31.08
C THR A 106 -16.07 -14.37 30.12
N LEU A 107 -14.84 -14.55 30.62
CA LEU A 107 -13.71 -15.06 29.84
C LEU A 107 -13.97 -16.48 29.32
N ARG A 108 -14.59 -17.36 30.13
CA ARG A 108 -14.99 -18.72 29.74
C ARG A 108 -15.96 -18.68 28.56
N THR A 109 -17.02 -17.90 28.70
CA THR A 109 -18.04 -17.75 27.64
C THR A 109 -17.41 -17.21 26.34
N LEU A 110 -16.53 -16.22 26.46
CA LEU A 110 -15.83 -15.65 25.30
C LEU A 110 -14.87 -16.68 24.66
N ASN A 111 -14.08 -17.39 25.47
CA ASN A 111 -13.19 -18.45 25.03
C ASN A 111 -13.93 -19.51 24.20
N ASP A 112 -15.06 -19.99 24.69
CA ASP A 112 -15.84 -21.03 24.03
C ASP A 112 -16.46 -20.53 22.71
N GLN A 113 -16.91 -19.27 22.68
CA GLN A 113 -17.41 -18.66 21.45
C GLN A 113 -16.32 -18.46 20.41
N VAL A 114 -15.13 -18.03 20.82
CA VAL A 114 -13.97 -17.86 19.94
C VAL A 114 -13.50 -19.20 19.39
N PHE A 115 -13.48 -20.25 20.21
CA PHE A 115 -13.12 -21.61 19.81
C PHE A 115 -13.99 -22.17 18.66
N LEU A 116 -15.24 -21.69 18.57
CA LEU A 116 -16.20 -22.11 17.54
C LEU A 116 -16.10 -21.32 16.23
N ILE A 117 -15.32 -20.24 16.19
CA ILE A 117 -15.16 -19.42 14.98
C ILE A 117 -14.49 -20.25 13.86
N PRO A 118 -15.05 -20.28 12.63
CA PRO A 118 -14.41 -20.95 11.51
C PRO A 118 -13.02 -20.39 11.20
N GLY A 119 -12.05 -21.30 11.02
CA GLY A 119 -10.66 -20.94 10.72
C GLY A 119 -9.75 -20.78 11.94
N VAL A 120 -10.29 -20.87 13.17
CA VAL A 120 -9.45 -20.95 14.38
C VAL A 120 -8.77 -22.31 14.46
N ASP A 121 -7.45 -22.33 14.66
CA ASP A 121 -6.72 -23.54 15.04
C ASP A 121 -7.01 -23.86 16.51
N ARG A 122 -8.03 -24.68 16.71
CA ARG A 122 -8.51 -25.12 18.02
C ARG A 122 -7.46 -25.84 18.86
N ALA A 123 -6.54 -26.55 18.21
CA ALA A 123 -5.51 -27.31 18.93
C ALA A 123 -4.39 -26.39 19.46
N ALA A 124 -4.14 -25.28 18.77
CA ALA A 124 -3.11 -24.31 19.12
C ALA A 124 -3.64 -23.10 19.90
N MET A 125 -4.96 -22.91 19.99
CA MET A 125 -5.58 -21.85 20.80
C MET A 125 -5.17 -21.96 22.28
N LYS A 126 -4.83 -20.82 22.89
CA LYS A 126 -4.34 -20.75 24.28
C LYS A 126 -5.01 -19.61 25.06
N SER A 127 -5.57 -19.90 26.22
CA SER A 127 -6.15 -18.94 27.18
C SER A 127 -6.10 -19.52 28.59
N LEU A 128 -6.51 -18.78 29.62
CA LEU A 128 -6.63 -19.33 30.98
C LEU A 128 -7.50 -20.60 31.05
N TRP A 129 -8.51 -20.70 30.19
CA TRP A 129 -9.48 -21.80 30.17
C TRP A 129 -9.11 -22.97 29.26
N THR A 130 -8.01 -22.87 28.49
CA THR A 130 -7.63 -23.95 27.59
C THR A 130 -6.80 -25.03 28.32
N PRO A 131 -6.95 -26.33 27.99
CA PRO A 131 -6.24 -27.41 28.68
C PRO A 131 -4.71 -27.36 28.56
N ASN A 132 -4.20 -26.69 27.52
CA ASN A 132 -2.77 -26.48 27.28
C ASN A 132 -2.17 -25.34 28.12
N MET A 133 -2.98 -24.59 28.89
CA MET A 133 -2.51 -23.62 29.87
C MET A 133 -2.17 -24.32 31.18
N ARG A 134 -0.89 -24.63 31.36
CA ARG A 134 -0.40 -25.44 32.49
C ARG A 134 0.56 -24.64 33.36
N TRP A 135 0.64 -25.02 34.63
CA TRP A 135 1.68 -24.58 35.54
C TRP A 135 2.53 -25.76 35.99
N THR A 136 3.78 -25.47 36.34
CA THR A 136 4.70 -26.42 36.94
C THR A 136 5.43 -25.73 38.09
N GLY A 137 5.67 -26.46 39.17
CA GLY A 137 6.34 -25.94 40.35
C GLY A 137 7.16 -27.01 41.04
N VAL A 138 8.19 -26.58 41.75
CA VAL A 138 9.02 -27.45 42.59
C VAL A 138 8.54 -27.30 44.03
N THR A 139 8.27 -28.42 44.69
CA THR A 139 7.83 -28.53 46.07
C THR A 139 8.75 -29.49 46.85
N GLU A 140 8.56 -29.59 48.16
CA GLU A 140 9.29 -30.56 48.99
C GLU A 140 9.02 -32.01 48.60
N GLU A 141 7.86 -32.28 47.97
CA GLU A 141 7.47 -33.61 47.49
C GLU A 141 7.94 -33.90 46.04
N GLY A 142 8.51 -32.89 45.37
CA GLY A 142 9.02 -32.98 44.01
C GLY A 142 8.36 -32.00 43.03
N LEU A 143 8.29 -32.39 41.75
CA LEU A 143 7.65 -31.58 40.70
C LEU A 143 6.14 -31.77 40.72
N GLU A 144 5.41 -30.68 40.94
CA GLU A 144 3.95 -30.63 40.79
C GLU A 144 3.57 -29.83 39.54
N GLY A 145 2.39 -30.11 39.00
CA GLY A 145 1.85 -29.32 37.91
C GLY A 145 0.45 -29.74 37.51
N GLY A 146 -0.23 -28.86 36.79
CA GLY A 146 -1.62 -29.07 36.41
C GLY A 146 -2.13 -27.98 35.46
N PRO A 147 -3.41 -28.04 35.06
CA PRO A 147 -4.05 -26.91 34.40
C PRO A 147 -4.04 -25.68 35.32
N VAL A 148 -3.96 -24.49 34.73
CA VAL A 148 -3.94 -23.24 35.51
C VAL A 148 -5.28 -23.00 36.19
N ILE A 149 -6.40 -23.23 35.50
CA ILE A 149 -7.71 -23.32 36.14
C ILE A 149 -7.80 -24.71 36.81
N PRO A 150 -7.99 -24.79 38.14
CA PRO A 150 -8.12 -26.07 38.83
C PRO A 150 -9.37 -26.84 38.38
N ASP A 151 -9.30 -28.17 38.34
CA ASP A 151 -10.47 -29.02 38.00
C ASP A 151 -11.64 -28.82 38.97
N ALA A 152 -11.35 -28.46 40.22
CA ALA A 152 -12.34 -28.17 41.27
C ALA A 152 -12.74 -26.67 41.34
N TYR A 153 -12.46 -25.88 40.29
CA TYR A 153 -12.82 -24.46 40.27
C TYR A 153 -14.34 -24.25 40.38
N ASP A 154 -14.77 -23.50 41.40
CA ASP A 154 -16.16 -23.19 41.71
C ASP A 154 -16.44 -21.68 41.82
N GLY A 155 -15.43 -20.84 41.60
CA GLY A 155 -15.52 -19.38 41.71
C GLY A 155 -15.51 -18.86 43.16
N GLN A 156 -15.34 -19.73 44.16
CA GLN A 156 -15.18 -19.31 45.56
C GLN A 156 -13.76 -18.80 45.82
N ALA A 157 -13.59 -18.04 46.89
CA ALA A 157 -12.32 -17.42 47.27
C ALA A 157 -11.14 -18.42 47.31
N ALA A 158 -11.38 -19.65 47.77
CA ALA A 158 -10.35 -20.70 47.82
C ALA A 158 -9.86 -21.10 46.42
N SER A 159 -10.78 -21.37 45.48
CA SER A 159 -10.42 -21.72 44.10
C SER A 159 -9.74 -20.56 43.36
N LEU A 160 -10.13 -19.31 43.64
CA LEU A 160 -9.52 -18.10 43.07
C LEU A 160 -8.10 -17.87 43.60
N GLN A 161 -7.88 -18.15 44.88
CA GLN A 161 -6.55 -18.10 45.47
C GLN A 161 -5.64 -19.19 44.90
N GLN A 162 -6.17 -20.40 44.68
CA GLN A 162 -5.43 -21.47 44.01
C GLN A 162 -5.10 -21.10 42.55
N LEU A 163 -6.06 -20.54 41.81
CA LEU A 163 -5.83 -20.03 40.46
C LEU A 163 -4.71 -18.98 40.44
N ARG A 164 -4.71 -18.04 41.40
CA ARG A 164 -3.65 -17.04 41.54
C ARG A 164 -2.28 -17.67 41.74
N ALA A 165 -2.17 -18.67 42.61
CA ALA A 165 -0.93 -19.41 42.82
C ALA A 165 -0.50 -20.16 41.54
N ASN A 166 -1.44 -20.78 40.83
CA ASN A 166 -1.17 -21.50 39.58
C ASN A 166 -0.66 -20.55 38.48
N VAL A 167 -1.27 -19.37 38.31
CA VAL A 167 -0.83 -18.34 37.34
C VAL A 167 0.59 -17.86 37.66
N GLN A 168 0.90 -17.61 38.94
CA GLN A 168 2.24 -17.20 39.35
C GLN A 168 3.31 -18.26 39.04
N ARG A 169 2.94 -19.54 39.10
CA ARG A 169 3.82 -20.67 38.77
C ARG A 169 3.86 -21.02 37.28
N SER A 170 2.94 -20.51 36.47
CA SER A 170 2.83 -20.93 35.07
C SER A 170 3.91 -20.34 34.16
N GLY A 171 4.54 -19.23 34.57
CA GLY A 171 5.49 -18.50 33.72
C GLY A 171 4.82 -17.74 32.57
N GLU A 172 3.50 -17.54 32.64
CA GLU A 172 2.71 -16.93 31.56
C GLU A 172 2.34 -15.46 31.83
N ILE A 173 2.84 -14.91 32.94
CA ILE A 173 2.78 -13.48 33.24
C ILE A 173 3.65 -12.73 32.23
N GLY A 174 3.08 -11.71 31.60
CA GLY A 174 3.63 -11.00 30.45
C GLY A 174 3.28 -11.63 29.10
N GLN A 175 2.74 -12.85 29.04
CA GLN A 175 2.41 -13.56 27.79
C GLN A 175 0.89 -13.71 27.62
N ILE A 176 0.26 -14.49 28.49
CA ILE A 176 -1.20 -14.71 28.54
C ILE A 176 -1.84 -13.85 29.63
N VAL A 177 -1.15 -13.58 30.73
CA VAL A 177 -1.63 -12.71 31.81
C VAL A 177 -0.83 -11.41 31.81
N ALA A 178 -1.49 -10.26 31.96
CA ALA A 178 -0.80 -8.98 32.02
C ALA A 178 0.12 -8.88 33.24
N LEU A 179 1.15 -8.05 33.14
CA LEU A 179 2.13 -7.80 34.22
C LEU A 179 1.48 -7.23 35.49
N ASP A 180 0.37 -6.50 35.34
CA ASP A 180 -0.41 -5.92 36.44
C ASP A 180 -1.52 -6.85 36.98
N GLY A 181 -1.72 -8.02 36.35
CA GLY A 181 -2.76 -8.97 36.71
C GLY A 181 -4.19 -8.51 36.44
N ARG A 182 -4.42 -7.46 35.64
CA ARG A 182 -5.76 -6.89 35.38
C ARG A 182 -6.39 -7.34 34.06
N SER A 183 -5.64 -7.99 33.19
CA SER A 183 -6.14 -8.52 31.93
C SER A 183 -5.52 -9.85 31.55
N SER A 184 -6.21 -10.63 30.74
CA SER A 184 -5.70 -11.88 30.15
C SER A 184 -5.98 -11.98 28.65
N VAL A 185 -5.08 -12.61 27.90
CA VAL A 185 -5.17 -12.80 26.45
C VAL A 185 -5.77 -14.15 26.11
N ILE A 186 -6.64 -14.17 25.12
CA ILE A 186 -6.97 -15.35 24.34
C ILE A 186 -6.12 -15.28 23.07
N HIS A 187 -5.15 -16.19 22.93
CA HIS A 187 -4.31 -16.32 21.75
C HIS A 187 -4.97 -17.28 20.76
N VAL A 188 -5.21 -16.81 19.54
CA VAL A 188 -6.05 -17.47 18.54
C VAL A 188 -5.28 -17.60 17.22
N PRO A 189 -4.48 -18.67 17.04
CA PRO A 189 -3.88 -18.97 15.74
C PRO A 189 -4.95 -19.26 14.70
N LEU A 190 -4.72 -18.81 13.46
CA LEU A 190 -5.66 -18.93 12.35
C LEU A 190 -5.10 -19.86 11.26
N LEU A 191 -5.97 -20.70 10.74
CA LEU A 191 -5.72 -21.54 9.57
C LEU A 191 -5.97 -20.74 8.29
N ALA A 192 -5.13 -20.93 7.27
CA ALA A 192 -5.30 -20.30 5.96
C ALA A 192 -6.59 -20.76 5.26
N THR A 193 -7.00 -22.00 5.51
CA THR A 193 -8.24 -22.59 5.01
C THR A 193 -9.12 -23.06 6.16
N THR A 194 -10.41 -22.85 5.99
CA THR A 194 -11.44 -23.38 6.88
C THR A 194 -11.60 -24.89 6.67
N ALA A 195 -12.29 -25.57 7.60
CA ALA A 195 -12.57 -27.02 7.49
C ALA A 195 -13.29 -27.40 6.17
N ASP A 196 -14.01 -26.45 5.56
CA ASP A 196 -14.72 -26.61 4.28
C ASP A 196 -13.82 -26.40 3.05
N GLY A 197 -12.50 -26.23 3.24
CA GLY A 197 -11.52 -26.01 2.18
C GLY A 197 -11.54 -24.60 1.56
N ARG A 198 -12.37 -23.69 2.08
CA ARG A 198 -12.41 -22.29 1.62
C ARG A 198 -11.34 -21.45 2.32
N THR A 199 -10.77 -20.48 1.62
CA THR A 199 -9.89 -19.47 2.20
C THR A 199 -10.60 -18.71 3.31
N LEU A 200 -9.89 -18.39 4.39
CA LEU A 200 -10.45 -17.65 5.51
C LEU A 200 -10.95 -16.26 5.08
N ASP A 201 -12.20 -15.94 5.39
CA ASP A 201 -12.78 -14.63 5.15
C ASP A 201 -12.49 -13.69 6.34
N TYR A 202 -11.51 -12.81 6.15
CA TYR A 202 -11.10 -11.83 7.16
C TYR A 202 -12.19 -10.81 7.51
N VAL A 203 -13.12 -10.51 6.58
CA VAL A 203 -14.22 -9.58 6.83
C VAL A 203 -15.24 -10.23 7.74
N ALA A 204 -15.61 -11.48 7.46
CA ALA A 204 -16.53 -12.24 8.30
C ALA A 204 -15.94 -12.43 9.70
N LEU A 205 -14.67 -12.80 9.79
CA LEU A 205 -13.94 -12.95 11.05
C LEU A 205 -13.92 -11.64 11.86
N SER A 206 -13.52 -10.52 11.24
CA SER A 206 -13.45 -9.22 11.92
C SER A 206 -14.83 -8.78 12.45
N ARG A 207 -15.90 -8.96 11.65
CA ARG A 207 -17.27 -8.66 12.11
C ARG A 207 -17.70 -9.55 13.28
N GLN A 208 -17.35 -10.83 13.27
CA GLN A 208 -17.65 -11.73 14.39
C GLN A 208 -16.90 -11.30 15.65
N LEU A 209 -15.62 -10.94 15.54
CA LEU A 209 -14.81 -10.44 16.65
C LEU A 209 -15.37 -9.13 17.23
N GLU A 210 -15.78 -8.18 16.40
CA GLU A 210 -16.42 -6.93 16.86
C GLU A 210 -17.80 -7.18 17.48
N ALA A 211 -18.59 -8.12 16.95
CA ALA A 211 -19.85 -8.52 17.59
C ALA A 211 -19.64 -9.18 18.97
N LEU A 212 -18.55 -9.93 19.14
CA LEU A 212 -18.15 -10.46 20.45
C LEU A 212 -17.71 -9.33 21.39
N ARG A 213 -16.94 -8.36 20.89
CA ARG A 213 -16.56 -7.14 21.63
C ARG A 213 -17.79 -6.44 22.19
N GLU A 214 -18.73 -6.04 21.34
CA GLU A 214 -19.93 -5.31 21.78
C GLU A 214 -20.74 -6.08 22.85
N ARG A 215 -20.88 -7.40 22.68
CA ARG A 215 -21.65 -8.25 23.61
C ARG A 215 -20.99 -8.42 24.97
N HIS A 216 -19.67 -8.61 25.00
CA HIS A 216 -18.93 -8.85 26.25
C HIS A 216 -18.52 -7.54 26.93
N GLU A 217 -18.30 -6.45 26.19
CA GLU A 217 -18.11 -5.13 26.79
C GLU A 217 -19.36 -4.70 27.58
N ALA A 218 -20.56 -5.04 27.10
CA ALA A 218 -21.81 -4.84 27.84
C ALA A 218 -21.90 -5.65 29.15
N ARG A 219 -21.06 -6.68 29.35
CA ARG A 219 -20.98 -7.48 30.58
C ARG A 219 -19.98 -6.94 31.60
N GLY A 220 -19.26 -5.85 31.28
CA GLY A 220 -18.36 -5.13 32.19
C GLY A 220 -16.88 -5.39 31.98
N VAL A 221 -16.47 -6.09 30.91
CA VAL A 221 -15.05 -6.22 30.53
C VAL A 221 -14.70 -5.23 29.42
N THR A 222 -13.42 -4.96 29.18
CA THR A 222 -12.97 -4.23 27.99
C THR A 222 -12.18 -5.17 27.10
N LEU A 223 -12.47 -5.22 25.80
CA LEU A 223 -11.75 -6.08 24.87
C LEU A 223 -10.81 -5.26 24.00
N HIS A 224 -9.59 -5.76 23.82
CA HIS A 224 -8.58 -5.24 22.91
C HIS A 224 -8.17 -6.34 21.94
N ILE A 225 -8.40 -6.13 20.64
CA ILE A 225 -8.27 -7.17 19.62
C ILE A 225 -7.18 -6.75 18.64
N THR A 226 -6.12 -7.54 18.55
CA THR A 226 -4.96 -7.29 17.68
C THR A 226 -4.67 -8.50 16.79
N GLY A 227 -3.88 -8.30 15.73
CA GLY A 227 -3.49 -9.34 14.77
C GLY A 227 -3.81 -8.95 13.31
N PHE A 228 -3.05 -9.52 12.38
CA PHE A 228 -3.12 -9.16 10.95
C PHE A 228 -4.53 -9.31 10.35
N ALA A 229 -5.20 -10.43 10.64
CA ALA A 229 -6.56 -10.69 10.19
C ALA A 229 -7.55 -9.58 10.59
N LYS A 230 -7.35 -8.97 11.77
CA LYS A 230 -8.16 -7.86 12.26
C LYS A 230 -7.85 -6.56 11.51
N VAL A 231 -6.57 -6.25 11.29
CA VAL A 231 -6.14 -5.09 10.48
C VAL A 231 -6.78 -5.12 9.10
N VAL A 232 -6.71 -6.26 8.42
CA VAL A 232 -7.30 -6.45 7.10
C VAL A 232 -8.81 -6.24 7.12
N GLY A 233 -9.50 -6.80 8.13
CA GLY A 233 -10.93 -6.58 8.30
C GLY A 233 -11.29 -5.10 8.46
N ASP A 234 -10.48 -4.33 9.20
CA ASP A 234 -10.67 -2.89 9.41
C ASP A 234 -10.38 -2.06 8.15
N LEU A 235 -9.32 -2.41 7.41
CA LEU A 235 -9.03 -1.81 6.10
C LEU A 235 -10.17 -2.06 5.11
N ILE A 236 -10.73 -3.28 5.09
CA ILE A 236 -11.86 -3.63 4.24
C ILE A 236 -13.15 -2.92 4.67
N ALA A 237 -13.38 -2.75 5.97
CA ALA A 237 -14.51 -1.96 6.47
C ALA A 237 -14.41 -0.48 6.04
N GLY A 238 -13.17 0.05 5.99
CA GLY A 238 -12.87 1.40 5.50
C GLY A 238 -13.18 1.61 4.00
N LEU A 239 -13.34 0.55 3.20
CA LEU A 239 -13.57 0.67 1.74
C LEU A 239 -14.86 1.42 1.39
N ARG A 240 -15.89 1.34 2.24
CA ARG A 240 -17.10 2.13 2.02
C ARG A 240 -16.78 3.63 1.95
N GLN A 241 -15.81 4.08 2.74
CA GLN A 241 -15.38 5.47 2.77
C GLN A 241 -14.50 5.80 1.56
N VAL A 242 -13.65 4.87 1.10
CA VAL A 242 -12.88 5.00 -0.15
C VAL A 242 -13.82 5.32 -1.32
N VAL A 243 -14.92 4.58 -1.46
CA VAL A 243 -15.93 4.83 -2.50
C VAL A 243 -16.58 6.22 -2.37
N VAL A 244 -16.84 6.69 -1.15
CA VAL A 244 -17.36 8.05 -0.91
C VAL A 244 -16.38 9.11 -1.41
N PHE A 245 -15.08 8.98 -1.10
CA PHE A 245 -14.06 9.88 -1.63
C PHE A 245 -13.94 9.78 -3.15
N PHE A 246 -14.21 8.62 -3.77
CA PHE A 246 -14.24 8.50 -5.23
C PHE A 246 -15.36 9.33 -5.84
N VAL A 247 -16.57 9.17 -5.29
CA VAL A 247 -17.73 9.95 -5.73
C VAL A 247 -17.47 11.44 -5.55
N LEU A 248 -16.89 11.83 -4.41
CA LEU A 248 -16.51 13.23 -4.17
C LEU A 248 -15.50 13.73 -5.21
N ALA A 249 -14.46 12.96 -5.53
CA ALA A 249 -13.48 13.31 -6.56
C ALA A 249 -14.12 13.45 -7.95
N ILE A 250 -15.05 12.56 -8.31
CA ILE A 250 -15.85 12.66 -9.55
C ILE A 250 -16.66 13.96 -9.56
N LEU A 251 -17.32 14.30 -8.45
CA LEU A 251 -18.12 15.53 -8.34
C LEU A 251 -17.25 16.78 -8.44
N ILE A 252 -16.10 16.81 -7.77
CA ILE A 252 -15.12 17.90 -7.86
C ILE A 252 -14.63 18.04 -9.30
N ALA A 253 -14.26 16.93 -9.94
CA ALA A 253 -13.76 16.94 -11.32
C ALA A 253 -14.84 17.40 -12.31
N ALA A 254 -16.08 16.92 -12.15
CA ALA A 254 -17.22 17.39 -12.93
C ALA A 254 -17.48 18.88 -12.71
N ALA A 255 -17.45 19.36 -11.46
CA ALA A 255 -17.66 20.75 -11.11
C ALA A 255 -16.58 21.67 -11.70
N MET A 256 -15.30 21.26 -11.67
CA MET A 256 -14.20 22.05 -12.23
C MET A 256 -14.24 22.09 -13.76
N VAL A 257 -14.47 20.95 -14.43
CA VAL A 257 -14.66 20.92 -15.89
C VAL A 257 -15.91 21.69 -16.30
N TYR A 258 -17.00 21.61 -15.54
CA TYR A 258 -18.18 22.44 -15.76
C TYR A 258 -17.88 23.93 -15.52
N GLY A 259 -17.13 24.29 -14.48
CA GLY A 259 -16.74 25.68 -14.22
C GLY A 259 -15.96 26.30 -15.38
N TYR A 260 -15.06 25.53 -15.98
CA TYR A 260 -14.27 25.93 -17.15
C TYR A 260 -15.10 26.02 -18.44
N THR A 261 -15.86 24.97 -18.75
CA THR A 261 -16.57 24.86 -20.04
C THR A 261 -17.93 25.55 -20.03
N ARG A 262 -18.55 25.65 -18.84
CA ARG A 262 -19.98 25.89 -18.56
C ARG A 262 -20.89 25.24 -19.61
N CYS A 263 -20.62 23.96 -19.87
CA CYS A 263 -21.35 23.14 -20.82
C CYS A 263 -21.62 21.77 -20.21
N VAL A 264 -22.83 21.55 -19.69
CA VAL A 264 -23.24 20.29 -19.04
C VAL A 264 -22.97 19.10 -19.95
N ARG A 265 -23.28 19.22 -21.24
CA ARG A 265 -23.09 18.16 -22.23
C ARG A 265 -21.64 17.71 -22.35
N SER A 266 -20.72 18.65 -22.47
CA SER A 266 -19.29 18.35 -22.58
C SER A 266 -18.76 17.72 -21.31
N THR A 267 -19.12 18.28 -20.14
CA THR A 267 -18.75 17.74 -18.84
C THR A 267 -19.23 16.30 -18.67
N VAL A 268 -20.50 16.04 -18.93
CA VAL A 268 -21.09 14.70 -18.79
C VAL A 268 -20.40 13.71 -19.73
N LEU A 269 -20.11 14.08 -20.98
CA LEU A 269 -19.42 13.17 -21.91
C LEU A 269 -18.00 12.83 -21.46
N VAL A 270 -17.23 13.81 -20.96
CA VAL A 270 -15.86 13.60 -20.48
C VAL A 270 -15.85 12.73 -19.21
N VAL A 271 -16.80 12.96 -18.30
CA VAL A 271 -16.96 12.13 -17.09
C VAL A 271 -17.38 10.71 -17.47
N LEU A 272 -18.40 10.54 -18.31
CA LEU A 272 -18.88 9.23 -18.74
C LEU A 272 -17.79 8.44 -19.48
N SER A 273 -17.05 9.05 -20.41
CA SER A 273 -15.98 8.34 -21.11
C SER A 273 -14.89 7.84 -20.17
N SER A 274 -14.55 8.65 -19.15
CA SER A 274 -13.54 8.28 -18.15
C SER A 274 -14.07 7.21 -17.18
N LEU A 275 -15.35 7.24 -16.81
CA LEU A 275 -15.98 6.19 -16.01
C LEU A 275 -16.09 4.86 -16.77
N VAL A 276 -16.36 4.89 -18.07
CA VAL A 276 -16.35 3.68 -18.90
C VAL A 276 -14.99 2.99 -18.86
N ALA A 277 -13.88 3.74 -18.87
CA ALA A 277 -12.55 3.14 -18.71
C ALA A 277 -12.37 2.45 -17.36
N VAL A 278 -12.86 3.07 -16.28
CA VAL A 278 -12.83 2.46 -14.94
C VAL A 278 -13.67 1.18 -14.90
N VAL A 279 -14.85 1.17 -15.52
CA VAL A 279 -15.68 -0.04 -15.63
C VAL A 279 -14.95 -1.13 -16.42
N TRP A 280 -14.28 -0.78 -17.52
CA TRP A 280 -13.51 -1.74 -18.31
C TRP A 280 -12.34 -2.31 -17.51
N GLN A 281 -11.61 -1.45 -16.79
CA GLN A 281 -10.54 -1.85 -15.90
C GLN A 281 -11.04 -2.86 -14.84
N LEU A 282 -12.10 -2.50 -14.09
CA LEU A 282 -12.64 -3.35 -13.04
C LEU A 282 -13.26 -4.65 -13.57
N GLY A 283 -13.84 -4.63 -14.77
CA GLY A 283 -14.40 -5.81 -15.42
C GLY A 283 -13.35 -6.79 -15.96
N LEU A 284 -12.20 -6.27 -16.42
CA LEU A 284 -11.11 -7.10 -16.94
C LEU A 284 -10.31 -7.79 -15.83
N LEU A 285 -10.18 -7.21 -14.65
CA LEU A 285 -9.45 -7.84 -13.52
C LEU A 285 -9.92 -9.27 -13.19
N PRO A 286 -11.21 -9.52 -12.91
CA PRO A 286 -11.66 -10.87 -12.59
C PRO A 286 -11.63 -11.81 -13.81
N SER A 287 -11.64 -11.29 -15.03
CA SER A 287 -11.45 -12.08 -16.26
C SER A 287 -10.06 -12.72 -16.35
N LEU A 288 -9.08 -12.07 -15.73
CA LEU A 288 -7.69 -12.49 -15.66
C LEU A 288 -7.36 -13.24 -14.35
N GLY A 289 -8.37 -13.47 -13.50
CA GLY A 289 -8.19 -14.12 -12.20
C GLY A 289 -7.63 -13.22 -11.10
N TYR A 290 -7.58 -11.90 -11.31
CA TYR A 290 -7.15 -10.95 -10.28
C TYR A 290 -8.33 -10.54 -9.38
N ALA A 291 -8.02 -10.36 -8.10
CA ALA A 291 -8.91 -9.79 -7.11
C ALA A 291 -8.55 -8.32 -6.84
N LEU A 292 -9.46 -7.57 -6.23
CA LEU A 292 -9.17 -6.21 -5.82
C LEU A 292 -8.65 -6.20 -4.38
N ASP A 293 -7.38 -5.88 -4.24
CA ASP A 293 -6.70 -5.75 -2.96
C ASP A 293 -6.77 -4.28 -2.47
N PRO A 294 -6.63 -3.98 -1.16
CA PRO A 294 -6.71 -2.61 -0.64
C PRO A 294 -5.77 -1.62 -1.33
N TYR A 295 -4.58 -2.07 -1.73
CA TYR A 295 -3.58 -1.26 -2.44
C TYR A 295 -3.99 -0.96 -3.89
N SER A 296 -4.55 -1.94 -4.61
CA SER A 296 -4.96 -1.75 -6.01
C SER A 296 -6.29 -1.01 -6.15
N MET A 297 -7.02 -0.78 -5.06
CA MET A 297 -8.24 0.02 -5.05
C MET A 297 -8.04 1.49 -5.44
N LEU A 298 -6.83 2.03 -5.31
CA LEU A 298 -6.54 3.41 -5.68
C LEU A 298 -6.38 3.61 -7.19
N VAL A 299 -6.11 2.53 -7.94
CA VAL A 299 -5.88 2.61 -9.38
C VAL A 299 -7.08 3.12 -10.17
N PRO A 300 -8.33 2.62 -9.96
CA PRO A 300 -9.53 3.19 -10.57
C PRO A 300 -9.61 4.72 -10.52
N PHE A 301 -9.15 5.31 -9.42
CA PHE A 301 -9.15 6.77 -9.24
C PHE A 301 -8.13 7.46 -10.12
N LEU A 302 -6.91 6.90 -10.19
CA LEU A 302 -5.84 7.40 -11.04
C LEU A 302 -6.25 7.30 -12.51
N VAL A 303 -6.84 6.18 -12.92
CA VAL A 303 -7.34 5.97 -14.28
C VAL A 303 -8.46 6.95 -14.60
N PHE A 304 -9.39 7.19 -13.67
CA PHE A 304 -10.40 8.23 -13.83
C PHE A 304 -9.78 9.63 -14.00
N ALA A 305 -8.79 9.98 -13.17
CA ALA A 305 -8.12 11.27 -13.21
C ALA A 305 -7.35 11.51 -14.52
N ILE A 306 -6.53 10.54 -14.94
CA ILE A 306 -5.80 10.58 -16.22
C ILE A 306 -6.81 10.68 -17.37
N GLY A 307 -7.90 9.91 -17.31
CA GLY A 307 -9.00 10.01 -18.26
C GLY A 307 -9.61 11.40 -18.33
N MET A 308 -9.99 11.98 -17.19
CA MET A 308 -10.53 13.34 -17.11
C MET A 308 -9.57 14.36 -17.73
N SER A 309 -8.27 14.22 -17.48
CA SER A 309 -7.23 15.08 -18.06
C SER A 309 -7.21 15.02 -19.59
N HIS A 310 -7.00 13.84 -20.18
CA HIS A 310 -6.98 13.71 -21.65
C HIS A 310 -8.33 14.05 -22.30
N GLY A 311 -9.43 13.70 -21.62
CA GLY A 311 -10.78 13.99 -22.09
C GLY A 311 -11.04 15.50 -22.16
N ALA A 312 -10.61 16.25 -21.14
CA ALA A 312 -10.70 17.71 -21.15
C ALA A 312 -9.84 18.34 -22.26
N GLN A 313 -8.61 17.85 -22.49
CA GLN A 313 -7.75 18.32 -23.58
C GLN A 313 -8.40 18.13 -24.96
N LYS A 314 -8.97 16.95 -25.22
CA LYS A 314 -9.68 16.64 -26.48
C LYS A 314 -10.94 17.47 -26.64
N MET A 315 -11.73 17.58 -25.58
CA MET A 315 -12.93 18.40 -25.59
C MET A 315 -12.59 19.86 -25.89
N ASN A 316 -11.47 20.38 -25.37
CA ASN A 316 -11.07 21.77 -25.56
C ASN A 316 -10.70 22.07 -27.01
N GLY A 317 -9.93 21.17 -27.64
CA GLY A 317 -9.62 21.28 -29.07
C GLY A 317 -10.88 21.31 -29.95
N ILE A 318 -11.85 20.43 -29.67
CA ILE A 318 -13.12 20.38 -30.42
C ILE A 318 -13.93 21.66 -30.18
N MET A 319 -13.97 22.16 -28.95
CA MET A 319 -14.66 23.40 -28.59
C MET A 319 -14.08 24.62 -29.32
N GLN A 320 -12.74 24.71 -29.44
CA GLN A 320 -12.07 25.77 -30.19
C GLN A 320 -12.38 25.69 -31.69
N ASP A 321 -12.28 24.51 -32.30
CA ASP A 321 -12.57 24.34 -33.74
C ASP A 321 -14.04 24.67 -34.06
N ILE A 322 -15.01 24.26 -33.22
CA ILE A 322 -16.41 24.67 -33.36
C ILE A 322 -16.58 26.18 -33.17
N GLY A 323 -15.85 26.79 -32.22
CA GLY A 323 -15.84 28.24 -32.02
C GLY A 323 -15.42 29.00 -33.27
N ARG A 324 -14.45 28.48 -34.04
CA ARG A 324 -13.97 29.04 -35.32
C ARG A 324 -14.94 28.85 -36.49
N GLY A 325 -16.12 28.28 -36.25
CA GLY A 325 -17.15 28.04 -37.27
C GLY A 325 -17.04 26.69 -37.97
N VAL A 326 -16.15 25.79 -37.52
CA VAL A 326 -16.02 24.45 -38.11
C VAL A 326 -17.19 23.55 -37.67
N PRO A 327 -17.86 22.83 -38.58
CA PRO A 327 -18.90 21.88 -38.21
C PRO A 327 -18.40 20.81 -37.21
N LYS A 328 -19.24 20.46 -36.22
CA LYS A 328 -18.90 19.54 -35.10
C LYS A 328 -18.19 18.24 -35.50
N TRP A 329 -18.56 17.67 -36.64
CA TRP A 329 -17.99 16.40 -37.12
C TRP A 329 -16.60 16.57 -37.75
N ILE A 330 -16.34 17.71 -38.40
CA ILE A 330 -15.03 18.08 -38.93
C ILE A 330 -14.11 18.48 -37.77
N ALA A 331 -14.62 19.27 -36.82
CA ALA A 331 -13.90 19.68 -35.61
C ALA A 331 -13.39 18.47 -34.80
N ALA A 332 -14.23 17.43 -34.65
CA ALA A 332 -13.82 16.18 -34.00
C ALA A 332 -12.67 15.47 -34.74
N ARG A 333 -12.68 15.44 -36.07
CA ARG A 333 -11.59 14.86 -36.88
C ARG A 333 -10.31 15.68 -36.82
N TYR A 334 -10.40 17.01 -36.91
CA TYR A 334 -9.25 17.91 -36.79
C TYR A 334 -8.57 17.77 -35.43
N THR A 335 -9.36 17.74 -34.35
CA THR A 335 -8.81 17.54 -33.01
C THR A 335 -8.23 16.13 -32.83
N PHE A 336 -8.87 15.10 -33.41
CA PHE A 336 -8.31 13.75 -33.44
C PHE A 336 -6.93 13.74 -34.12
N ARG A 337 -6.80 14.24 -35.35
CA ARG A 337 -5.50 14.33 -36.06
C ARG A 337 -4.43 15.06 -35.26
N ARG A 338 -4.79 16.18 -34.64
CA ARG A 338 -3.86 17.07 -33.93
C ARG A 338 -3.34 16.47 -32.61
N LEU A 339 -4.21 15.83 -31.85
CA LEU A 339 -3.92 15.39 -30.48
C LEU A 339 -3.83 13.86 -30.32
N PHE A 340 -4.09 13.06 -31.36
CA PHE A 340 -4.07 11.59 -31.23
C PHE A 340 -2.68 11.08 -30.88
N LEU A 341 -1.66 11.47 -31.65
CA LEU A 341 -0.29 10.98 -31.42
C LEU A 341 0.24 11.43 -30.07
N ALA A 342 0.06 12.70 -29.70
CA ALA A 342 0.49 13.23 -28.40
C ALA A 342 -0.21 12.54 -27.22
N GLY A 343 -1.52 12.29 -27.33
CA GLY A 343 -2.27 11.58 -26.30
C GLY A 343 -1.91 10.09 -26.23
N LEU A 344 -1.62 9.45 -27.36
CA LEU A 344 -1.17 8.06 -27.39
C LEU A 344 0.23 7.91 -26.77
N THR A 345 1.17 8.80 -27.09
CA THR A 345 2.53 8.75 -26.51
C THR A 345 2.53 8.99 -25.00
N ALA A 346 1.66 9.89 -24.53
CA ALA A 346 1.43 10.16 -23.10
C ALA A 346 0.90 8.91 -22.38
N LEU A 347 -0.23 8.36 -22.85
CA LEU A 347 -0.81 7.14 -22.27
C LEU A 347 0.12 5.92 -22.37
N LEU A 348 0.91 5.79 -23.43
CA LEU A 348 1.92 4.73 -23.52
C LEU A 348 3.06 4.96 -22.51
N ALA A 349 3.43 6.21 -22.23
CA ALA A 349 4.41 6.51 -21.20
C ALA A 349 3.90 6.16 -19.80
N ASP A 350 2.64 6.47 -19.49
CA ASP A 350 2.00 6.01 -18.25
C ASP A 350 1.98 4.49 -18.14
N ALA A 351 1.56 3.79 -19.21
CA ALA A 351 1.51 2.34 -19.23
C ALA A 351 2.90 1.71 -19.03
N VAL A 352 3.94 2.25 -19.67
CA VAL A 352 5.32 1.79 -19.48
C VAL A 352 5.82 2.13 -18.07
N GLY A 353 5.48 3.31 -17.54
CA GLY A 353 5.82 3.70 -16.17
C GLY A 353 5.23 2.73 -15.13
N PHE A 354 3.98 2.30 -15.33
CA PHE A 354 3.38 1.24 -14.50
C PHE A 354 4.01 -0.12 -14.77
N ALA A 355 4.27 -0.49 -16.01
CA ALA A 355 4.87 -1.78 -16.35
C ALA A 355 6.28 -1.96 -15.73
N VAL A 356 7.04 -0.88 -15.50
CA VAL A 356 8.32 -0.94 -14.78
C VAL A 356 8.16 -1.50 -13.36
N LEU A 357 7.04 -1.24 -12.69
CA LEU A 357 6.77 -1.78 -11.36
C LEU A 357 6.62 -3.31 -11.34
N LEU A 358 6.41 -3.96 -12.50
CA LEU A 358 6.37 -5.43 -12.61
C LEU A 358 7.73 -6.07 -12.31
N ALA A 359 8.83 -5.32 -12.42
CA ALA A 359 10.17 -5.80 -12.12
C ALA A 359 10.43 -5.93 -10.60
N ILE A 360 9.49 -5.50 -9.75
CA ILE A 360 9.60 -5.54 -8.30
C ILE A 360 9.04 -6.86 -7.78
N ASP A 361 9.81 -7.56 -6.94
CA ASP A 361 9.45 -8.88 -6.39
C ASP A 361 8.48 -8.81 -5.20
N ILE A 362 7.36 -8.10 -5.41
CA ILE A 362 6.27 -8.01 -4.45
C ILE A 362 4.96 -8.14 -5.22
N ARG A 363 4.18 -9.20 -4.94
CA ARG A 363 3.02 -9.57 -5.76
C ARG A 363 1.95 -8.49 -5.79
N VAL A 364 1.66 -7.84 -4.67
CA VAL A 364 0.71 -6.71 -4.62
C VAL A 364 1.11 -5.56 -5.55
N ILE A 365 2.41 -5.24 -5.65
CA ILE A 365 2.89 -4.16 -6.52
C ILE A 365 2.76 -4.55 -7.99
N GLN A 366 3.02 -5.82 -8.32
CA GLN A 366 2.81 -6.34 -9.67
C GLN A 366 1.32 -6.31 -10.05
N GLU A 367 0.42 -6.71 -9.16
CA GLU A 367 -1.03 -6.67 -9.40
C GLU A 367 -1.53 -5.23 -9.55
N LEU A 368 -1.02 -4.30 -8.74
CA LEU A 368 -1.24 -2.86 -8.88
C LEU A 368 -0.82 -2.35 -10.27
N ALA A 369 0.39 -2.72 -10.71
CA ALA A 369 0.97 -2.32 -11.99
C ALA A 369 0.17 -2.86 -13.19
N ILE A 370 -0.29 -4.11 -13.12
CA ILE A 370 -1.15 -4.73 -14.13
C ILE A 370 -2.48 -3.99 -14.18
N ALA A 371 -3.12 -3.77 -13.02
CA ALA A 371 -4.40 -3.06 -12.94
C ALA A 371 -4.30 -1.64 -13.54
N ALA A 372 -3.21 -0.94 -13.26
CA ALA A 372 -2.97 0.41 -13.78
C ALA A 372 -2.73 0.40 -15.28
N SER A 373 -1.91 -0.54 -15.77
CA SER A 373 -1.65 -0.71 -17.20
C SER A 373 -2.91 -1.05 -18.00
N ILE A 374 -3.78 -1.90 -17.47
CA ILE A 374 -5.08 -2.22 -18.08
C ILE A 374 -5.98 -0.99 -18.12
N GLY A 375 -6.04 -0.22 -17.03
CA GLY A 375 -6.84 1.00 -16.97
C GLY A 375 -6.37 2.07 -17.96
N VAL A 376 -5.05 2.29 -18.06
CA VAL A 376 -4.46 3.19 -19.06
C VAL A 376 -4.71 2.70 -20.48
N ALA A 377 -4.59 1.38 -20.73
CA ALA A 377 -4.94 0.80 -22.02
C ALA A 377 -6.43 1.04 -22.36
N ALA A 378 -7.34 0.95 -21.38
CA ALA A 378 -8.75 1.28 -21.58
C ALA A 378 -8.94 2.76 -21.98
N LEU A 379 -8.18 3.70 -21.41
CA LEU A 379 -8.22 5.13 -21.76
C LEU A 379 -7.84 5.40 -23.23
N ILE A 380 -6.94 4.61 -23.80
CA ILE A 380 -6.60 4.71 -25.23
C ILE A 380 -7.86 4.47 -26.08
N PHE A 381 -8.72 3.53 -25.69
CA PHE A 381 -9.96 3.28 -26.43
C PHE A 381 -11.08 4.26 -26.06
N THR A 382 -11.33 4.50 -24.78
CA THR A 382 -12.49 5.30 -24.36
C THR A 382 -12.26 6.79 -24.59
N ASN A 383 -11.10 7.33 -24.22
CA ASN A 383 -10.87 8.77 -24.20
C ASN A 383 -10.20 9.25 -25.49
N LEU A 384 -9.29 8.46 -26.08
CA LEU A 384 -8.64 8.84 -27.34
C LEU A 384 -9.53 8.61 -28.57
N ILE A 385 -10.41 7.59 -28.54
CA ILE A 385 -11.25 7.19 -29.67
C ILE A 385 -12.74 7.51 -29.42
N VAL A 386 -13.36 6.92 -28.39
CA VAL A 386 -14.83 7.01 -28.20
C VAL A 386 -15.29 8.44 -27.90
N LEU A 387 -14.57 9.19 -27.07
CA LEU A 387 -14.95 10.56 -26.71
C LEU A 387 -15.02 11.51 -27.92
N PRO A 388 -14.01 11.62 -28.81
CA PRO A 388 -14.14 12.40 -30.04
C PRO A 388 -15.29 11.96 -30.95
N ILE A 389 -15.58 10.65 -31.02
CA ILE A 389 -16.72 10.12 -31.79
C ILE A 389 -18.05 10.59 -31.19
N LEU A 390 -18.21 10.49 -29.87
CA LEU A 390 -19.40 11.01 -29.17
C LEU A 390 -19.57 12.51 -29.38
N LEU A 391 -18.47 13.28 -29.33
CA LEU A 391 -18.46 14.73 -29.61
C LEU A 391 -18.73 15.06 -31.08
N SER A 392 -18.46 14.16 -32.04
CA SER A 392 -18.88 14.33 -33.44
C SER A 392 -20.41 14.27 -33.61
N TYR A 393 -21.05 13.38 -32.83
CA TYR A 393 -22.46 13.33 -32.47
C TYR A 393 -23.01 14.66 -32.02
N THR A 394 -22.49 14.98 -30.87
CA THR A 394 -23.14 15.89 -29.98
C THR A 394 -22.74 17.32 -30.32
N GLY A 395 -21.45 17.56 -30.48
CA GLY A 395 -20.86 18.88 -30.51
C GLY A 395 -20.91 19.52 -29.12
N VAL A 396 -20.32 20.71 -29.03
CA VAL A 396 -20.29 21.51 -27.81
C VAL A 396 -21.41 22.55 -27.86
N SER A 397 -21.89 23.03 -26.70
CA SER A 397 -22.90 24.09 -26.68
C SER A 397 -22.41 25.36 -27.42
N PRO A 398 -23.27 26.05 -28.18
CA PRO A 398 -22.89 27.26 -28.91
C PRO A 398 -22.33 28.37 -28.00
N ALA A 399 -22.85 28.49 -26.78
CA ALA A 399 -22.37 29.46 -25.80
C ALA A 399 -20.93 29.16 -25.36
N ALA A 400 -20.59 27.89 -25.14
CA ALA A 400 -19.22 27.50 -24.78
C ALA A 400 -18.24 27.68 -25.97
N ALA A 401 -18.67 27.35 -27.19
CA ALA A 401 -17.88 27.59 -28.39
C ALA A 401 -17.60 29.07 -28.64
N ARG A 402 -18.62 29.95 -28.46
CA ARG A 402 -18.43 31.42 -28.56
C ARG A 402 -17.49 31.96 -27.49
N ARG A 403 -17.57 31.48 -26.25
CA ARG A 403 -16.63 31.88 -25.19
C ARG A 403 -15.19 31.50 -25.52
N SER A 404 -14.98 30.30 -26.04
CA SER A 404 -13.66 29.85 -26.49
C SER A 404 -13.10 30.77 -27.59
N LEU A 405 -13.96 31.13 -28.56
CA LEU A 405 -13.60 32.06 -29.63
C LEU A 405 -13.31 33.48 -29.09
N HIS A 406 -14.13 34.02 -28.19
CA HIS A 406 -13.89 35.32 -27.56
C HIS A 406 -12.53 35.32 -26.83
N GLY A 407 -12.22 34.26 -26.09
CA GLY A 407 -10.91 34.12 -25.45
C GLY A 407 -9.73 34.14 -26.44
N GLU A 408 -9.88 33.54 -27.62
CA GLU A 408 -8.89 33.61 -28.70
C GLU A 408 -8.79 35.02 -29.32
N GLN A 409 -9.93 35.70 -29.52
CA GLN A 409 -9.98 37.05 -30.07
C GLN A 409 -9.41 38.08 -29.10
N ASP A 410 -9.68 37.95 -27.81
CA ASP A 410 -9.12 38.77 -26.73
C ASP A 410 -7.60 38.59 -26.67
N PHE A 411 -7.12 37.35 -26.76
CA PHE A 411 -5.70 37.05 -26.83
C PHE A 411 -5.04 37.66 -28.08
N ALA A 412 -5.67 37.55 -29.25
CA ALA A 412 -5.15 38.12 -30.49
C ALA A 412 -5.14 39.66 -30.47
N SER A 413 -6.20 40.29 -29.96
CA SER A 413 -6.35 41.75 -29.87
C SER A 413 -5.40 42.38 -28.83
N ALA A 414 -5.05 41.65 -27.76
CA ALA A 414 -4.01 42.04 -26.80
C ALA A 414 -2.57 41.83 -27.33
N GLY A 415 -2.37 41.71 -28.65
CA GLY A 415 -1.07 41.47 -29.26
C GLY A 415 -0.45 40.13 -28.86
N GLY A 416 -1.29 39.13 -28.58
CA GLY A 416 -0.90 37.83 -28.05
C GLY A 416 -0.60 37.82 -26.56
N HIS A 417 -0.90 38.88 -25.79
CA HIS A 417 -0.70 38.85 -24.34
C HIS A 417 -1.95 38.36 -23.64
N GLU A 418 -1.76 37.50 -22.64
CA GLU A 418 -2.83 37.08 -21.75
C GLU A 418 -3.29 38.26 -20.86
N PRO A 419 -4.61 38.52 -20.73
CA PRO A 419 -5.13 39.54 -19.83
C PRO A 419 -4.98 39.14 -18.34
N ALA A 420 -4.88 37.84 -18.03
CA ALA A 420 -4.73 37.34 -16.66
C ALA A 420 -3.27 37.45 -16.15
N GLY A 421 -3.10 38.06 -14.97
CA GLY A 421 -1.79 38.34 -14.38
C GLY A 421 -0.89 37.11 -14.20
N LEU A 422 -1.47 35.93 -13.90
CA LEU A 422 -0.71 34.69 -13.72
C LEU A 422 0.00 34.23 -14.99
N PHE A 423 -0.70 34.19 -16.14
CA PHE A 423 -0.08 33.75 -17.40
C PHE A 423 0.98 34.73 -17.91
N ARG A 424 0.79 36.03 -17.63
CA ARG A 424 1.79 37.07 -17.92
C ARG A 424 3.02 36.93 -17.01
N LEU A 425 2.84 36.54 -15.75
CA LEU A 425 3.94 36.20 -14.85
C LEU A 425 4.70 34.96 -15.36
N LEU A 426 3.98 33.91 -15.76
CA LEU A 426 4.59 32.70 -16.30
C LEU A 426 5.44 33.00 -17.54
N GLU A 427 4.95 33.87 -18.43
CA GLU A 427 5.68 34.26 -19.62
C GLU A 427 7.03 34.93 -19.30
N ARG A 428 7.11 35.72 -18.24
CA ARG A 428 8.35 36.41 -17.84
C ARG A 428 9.49 35.44 -17.53
N PHE A 429 9.22 34.19 -17.15
CA PHE A 429 10.25 33.16 -16.96
C PHE A 429 10.95 32.75 -18.26
N THR A 430 10.49 33.23 -19.43
CA THR A 430 11.26 33.10 -20.68
C THR A 430 12.35 34.16 -20.82
N GLU A 431 12.35 35.19 -19.97
CA GLU A 431 13.39 36.22 -19.94
C GLU A 431 14.47 35.89 -18.92
N ARG A 432 15.75 36.12 -19.29
CA ARG A 432 16.91 35.81 -18.44
C ARG A 432 16.83 36.38 -17.03
N ARG A 433 16.26 37.58 -16.87
CA ARG A 433 16.15 38.28 -15.59
C ARG A 433 15.25 37.55 -14.56
N TRP A 434 14.29 36.76 -15.03
CA TRP A 434 13.38 35.97 -14.18
C TRP A 434 13.73 34.48 -14.18
N ALA A 435 14.23 33.96 -15.31
CA ALA A 435 14.66 32.58 -15.44
C ALA A 435 15.83 32.25 -14.50
N LEU A 436 16.84 33.14 -14.39
CA LEU A 436 18.02 32.88 -13.57
C LEU A 436 17.67 32.73 -12.07
N PRO A 437 16.93 33.67 -11.44
CA PRO A 437 16.47 33.47 -10.07
C PRO A 437 15.62 32.21 -9.88
N ALA A 438 14.72 31.89 -10.82
CA ALA A 438 13.88 30.69 -10.72
C ALA A 438 14.69 29.40 -10.74
N VAL A 439 15.70 29.32 -11.60
CA VAL A 439 16.62 28.17 -11.67
C VAL A 439 17.47 28.09 -10.41
N LEU A 440 17.98 29.21 -9.89
CA LEU A 440 18.75 29.23 -8.64
C LEU A 440 17.92 28.79 -7.43
N VAL A 441 16.66 29.25 -7.34
CA VAL A 441 15.72 28.82 -6.30
C VAL A 441 15.41 27.32 -6.45
N SER A 442 15.16 26.85 -7.68
CA SER A 442 14.92 25.42 -7.94
C SER A 442 16.13 24.56 -7.56
N LEU A 443 17.35 25.04 -7.82
CA LEU A 443 18.58 24.37 -7.42
C LEU A 443 18.75 24.39 -5.90
N ALA A 444 18.46 25.51 -5.23
CA ALA A 444 18.50 25.59 -3.77
C ALA A 444 17.49 24.64 -3.12
N LEU A 445 16.27 24.54 -3.67
CA LEU A 445 15.24 23.58 -3.26
C LEU A 445 15.69 22.14 -3.53
N ALA A 446 16.33 21.86 -4.67
CA ALA A 446 16.87 20.53 -4.97
C ALA A 446 17.94 20.13 -3.94
N LEU A 447 18.89 21.03 -3.65
CA LEU A 447 19.97 20.76 -2.71
C LEU A 447 19.47 20.64 -1.26
N GLY A 448 18.58 21.53 -0.84
CA GLY A 448 17.95 21.49 0.48
C GLY A 448 17.07 20.26 0.65
N GLY A 449 16.22 19.97 -0.34
CA GLY A 449 15.37 18.79 -0.38
C GLY A 449 16.18 17.50 -0.36
N TYR A 450 17.27 17.42 -1.14
CA TYR A 450 18.18 16.27 -1.13
C TYR A 450 18.92 16.11 0.20
N GLY A 451 19.26 17.22 0.88
CA GLY A 451 19.80 17.19 2.23
C GLY A 451 18.84 16.54 3.22
N VAL A 452 17.55 16.91 3.15
CA VAL A 452 16.50 16.33 3.99
C VAL A 452 16.19 14.88 3.59
N SER A 453 16.13 14.57 2.29
CA SER A 453 15.76 13.23 1.80
C SER A 453 16.75 12.14 2.17
N ARG A 454 17.99 12.48 2.55
CA ARG A 454 18.95 11.53 3.13
C ARG A 454 18.51 10.93 4.47
N HIS A 455 17.56 11.56 5.17
CA HIS A 455 16.95 11.05 6.39
C HIS A 455 15.73 10.17 6.11
N LEU A 456 15.41 9.88 4.84
CA LEU A 456 14.31 9.01 4.47
C LEU A 456 14.58 7.59 4.94
N ALA A 457 13.72 7.12 5.84
CA ALA A 457 13.79 5.77 6.36
C ALA A 457 12.96 4.80 5.51
N ILE A 458 13.35 3.52 5.55
CA ILE A 458 12.73 2.45 4.78
C ILE A 458 12.10 1.46 5.75
N GLY A 459 10.81 1.24 5.59
CA GLY A 459 9.92 0.53 6.51
C GLY A 459 9.07 1.46 7.36
N ASP A 460 8.37 0.89 8.32
CA ASP A 460 7.48 1.61 9.21
C ASP A 460 8.23 2.41 10.29
N LEU A 461 7.65 3.56 10.63
CA LEU A 461 8.17 4.52 11.62
C LEU A 461 7.27 4.64 12.85
N ASP A 462 6.02 4.22 12.70
CA ASP A 462 5.01 4.20 13.77
C ASP A 462 4.83 2.76 14.28
N PRO A 463 4.55 2.56 15.57
CA PRO A 463 4.12 1.26 16.09
C PRO A 463 2.67 0.95 15.67
N GLY A 464 2.26 -0.32 15.76
CA GLY A 464 0.88 -0.75 15.48
C GLY A 464 0.64 -1.17 14.03
N ALA A 465 -0.51 -0.82 13.46
CA ALA A 465 -0.79 -0.95 12.03
C ALA A 465 -0.71 0.44 11.38
N PRO A 466 0.39 0.78 10.71
CA PRO A 466 0.59 2.13 10.17
C PRO A 466 -0.29 2.43 8.95
N GLU A 467 -1.00 1.43 8.41
CA GLU A 467 -2.04 1.61 7.39
C GLU A 467 -3.29 2.30 7.96
N LEU A 468 -3.49 2.23 9.28
CA LEU A 468 -4.56 2.86 10.02
C LEU A 468 -4.05 4.08 10.78
N ARG A 469 -4.94 5.03 11.11
CA ARG A 469 -4.55 6.18 11.93
C ARG A 469 -4.17 5.78 13.35
N ALA A 470 -3.32 6.57 14.00
CA ALA A 470 -2.88 6.34 15.38
C ALA A 470 -4.04 6.29 16.39
N ASP A 471 -5.13 7.02 16.14
CA ASP A 471 -6.33 7.06 16.98
C ASP A 471 -7.37 5.96 16.66
N SER A 472 -7.10 5.11 15.65
CA SER A 472 -7.97 3.99 15.30
C SER A 472 -8.12 2.99 16.45
N ARG A 473 -9.27 2.30 16.53
CA ARG A 473 -9.52 1.33 17.60
C ARG A 473 -8.44 0.24 17.63
N TYR A 474 -8.01 -0.25 16.47
CA TYR A 474 -6.94 -1.24 16.36
C TYR A 474 -5.62 -0.73 16.97
N ASN A 475 -5.17 0.47 16.60
CA ASN A 475 -3.90 0.99 17.12
C ASN A 475 -3.97 1.29 18.63
N ARG A 476 -5.14 1.70 19.14
CA ARG A 476 -5.36 1.82 20.61
C ARG A 476 -5.31 0.46 21.31
N ASP A 477 -5.85 -0.59 20.68
CA ASP A 477 -5.78 -1.96 21.20
C ASP A 477 -4.33 -2.48 21.19
N VAL A 478 -3.52 -2.18 20.17
CA VAL A 478 -2.08 -2.51 20.15
C VAL A 478 -1.32 -1.79 21.25
N VAL A 479 -1.55 -0.49 21.42
CA VAL A 479 -0.92 0.29 22.51
C VAL A 479 -1.25 -0.31 23.88
N PHE A 480 -2.49 -0.75 24.10
CA PHE A 480 -2.86 -1.43 25.34
C PHE A 480 -2.07 -2.72 25.55
N VAL A 481 -1.99 -3.58 24.52
CA VAL A 481 -1.27 -4.86 24.60
C VAL A 481 0.21 -4.63 24.88
N ASN A 482 0.87 -3.73 24.15
CA ASN A 482 2.30 -3.46 24.34
C ASN A 482 2.62 -2.83 25.71
N ALA A 483 1.67 -2.12 26.33
CA ALA A 483 1.88 -1.52 27.64
C ALA A 483 1.74 -2.51 28.82
N HIS A 484 1.00 -3.60 28.64
CA HIS A 484 0.63 -4.52 29.74
C HIS A 484 1.24 -5.92 29.61
N TYR A 485 1.73 -6.29 28.42
CA TYR A 485 2.30 -7.59 28.11
C TYR A 485 3.73 -7.43 27.59
N GLY A 486 4.63 -8.35 27.95
CA GLY A 486 6.00 -8.43 27.42
C GLY A 486 6.12 -9.34 26.19
N ALA A 487 4.97 -9.59 25.55
CA ALA A 487 4.77 -10.51 24.44
C ALA A 487 3.99 -9.80 23.36
N SER A 488 4.65 -8.95 22.60
CA SER A 488 4.04 -8.26 21.47
C SER A 488 3.60 -9.21 20.34
N SER A 489 2.79 -8.69 19.42
CA SER A 489 2.50 -9.33 18.13
C SER A 489 3.68 -9.32 17.16
N ASP A 490 4.68 -8.47 17.42
CA ASP A 490 5.90 -8.37 16.63
C ASP A 490 6.92 -9.40 17.13
N VAL A 491 7.02 -10.53 16.41
CA VAL A 491 7.91 -11.64 16.76
C VAL A 491 8.97 -11.80 15.69
N PHE A 492 10.23 -11.71 16.11
CA PHE A 492 11.40 -11.98 15.28
C PHE A 492 11.97 -13.33 15.65
N ALA A 493 11.90 -14.30 14.74
CA ALA A 493 12.37 -15.65 14.99
C ALA A 493 13.64 -15.94 14.18
N VAL A 494 14.68 -16.45 14.83
CA VAL A 494 15.87 -16.99 14.16
C VAL A 494 15.74 -18.50 14.11
N MET A 495 15.89 -19.05 12.91
CA MET A 495 15.91 -20.49 12.68
C MET A 495 17.34 -21.00 12.85
N VAL A 496 17.55 -22.05 13.63
CA VAL A 496 18.87 -22.67 13.78
C VAL A 496 18.80 -24.09 13.25
N SER A 497 19.37 -24.30 12.07
CA SER A 497 19.40 -25.61 11.41
C SER A 497 20.57 -26.43 11.93
N THR A 498 20.32 -27.69 12.26
CA THR A 498 21.29 -28.66 12.77
C THR A 498 21.15 -29.98 12.02
N PRO A 499 22.12 -30.92 12.14
CA PRO A 499 21.89 -32.30 11.76
C PRO A 499 20.70 -32.93 12.50
N ASP A 500 20.14 -34.00 11.93
CA ASP A 500 19.02 -34.74 12.53
C ASP A 500 19.36 -35.24 13.94
N GLY A 501 18.47 -34.95 14.89
CA GLY A 501 18.64 -35.30 16.31
C GLY A 501 19.66 -34.44 17.08
N ALA A 502 20.31 -33.46 16.46
CA ALA A 502 21.40 -32.69 17.08
C ALA A 502 20.96 -31.33 17.67
N CYS A 503 19.66 -31.02 17.67
CA CYS A 503 19.14 -29.75 18.19
C CYS A 503 19.40 -29.56 19.70
N ALA A 504 19.52 -30.65 20.47
CA ALA A 504 19.78 -30.62 21.90
C ALA A 504 21.27 -30.71 22.26
N ASP A 505 22.17 -30.80 21.28
CA ASP A 505 23.61 -30.90 21.54
C ASP A 505 24.09 -29.73 22.39
N HIS A 506 24.94 -30.01 23.39
CA HIS A 506 25.43 -28.98 24.32
C HIS A 506 26.08 -27.80 23.59
N ASP A 507 26.93 -28.04 22.59
CA ASP A 507 27.57 -26.98 21.77
C ASP A 507 26.54 -26.15 21.00
N THR A 508 25.50 -26.78 20.46
CA THR A 508 24.39 -26.09 19.78
C THR A 508 23.63 -25.20 20.75
N LEU A 509 23.22 -25.73 21.90
CA LEU A 509 22.47 -24.98 22.91
C LEU A 509 23.30 -23.83 23.50
N MET A 510 24.62 -24.01 23.69
CA MET A 510 25.51 -22.93 24.12
C MET A 510 25.55 -21.78 23.11
N ARG A 511 25.58 -22.06 21.81
CA ARG A 511 25.52 -21.02 20.77
C ARG A 511 24.15 -20.35 20.71
N VAL A 512 23.08 -21.13 20.89
CA VAL A 512 21.71 -20.61 20.96
C VAL A 512 21.54 -19.68 22.17
N ASP A 513 22.05 -20.05 23.34
CA ASP A 513 22.05 -19.20 24.55
C ASP A 513 22.85 -17.92 24.33
N ALA A 514 24.03 -18.02 23.70
CA ALA A 514 24.86 -16.85 23.40
C ALA A 514 24.17 -15.87 22.43
N LEU A 515 23.47 -16.39 21.41
CA LEU A 515 22.67 -15.55 20.51
C LEU A 515 21.50 -14.91 21.26
N GLU A 516 20.74 -15.70 22.03
CA GLU A 516 19.61 -15.21 22.81
C GLU A 516 20.04 -14.09 23.76
N TRP A 517 21.16 -14.26 24.45
CA TRP A 517 21.72 -13.26 25.35
C TRP A 517 22.06 -11.94 24.65
N GLN A 518 22.60 -12.00 23.43
CA GLN A 518 22.86 -10.80 22.62
C GLN A 518 21.57 -10.12 22.19
N LEU A 519 20.56 -10.89 21.78
CA LEU A 519 19.26 -10.35 21.37
C LEU A 519 18.54 -9.67 22.54
N GLN A 520 18.56 -10.25 23.74
CA GLN A 520 17.95 -9.66 24.94
C GLN A 520 18.52 -8.27 25.30
N GLN A 521 19.75 -7.95 24.90
CA GLN A 521 20.39 -6.67 25.19
C GLN A 521 20.02 -5.58 24.19
N LEU A 522 19.37 -5.92 23.08
CA LEU A 522 19.04 -4.94 22.05
C LEU A 522 17.87 -4.05 22.50
N PRO A 523 17.96 -2.73 22.26
CA PRO A 523 16.83 -1.84 22.48
C PRO A 523 15.61 -2.29 21.66
N GLY A 524 14.44 -2.34 22.29
CA GLY A 524 13.18 -2.76 21.66
C GLY A 524 12.90 -4.26 21.74
N VAL A 525 13.80 -5.09 22.26
CA VAL A 525 13.50 -6.50 22.61
C VAL A 525 12.95 -6.55 24.03
N GLU A 526 11.70 -7.01 24.19
CA GLU A 526 11.04 -7.11 25.50
C GLU A 526 11.36 -8.43 26.19
N SER A 527 11.32 -9.52 25.42
CA SER A 527 11.61 -10.86 25.92
C SER A 527 12.09 -11.76 24.80
N THR A 528 12.73 -12.87 25.17
CA THR A 528 13.15 -13.91 24.23
C THR A 528 12.73 -15.28 24.73
N GLN A 529 12.69 -16.22 23.80
CA GLN A 529 12.37 -17.61 24.05
C GLN A 529 13.27 -18.51 23.20
N SER A 530 13.91 -19.49 23.84
CA SER A 530 14.72 -20.50 23.19
C SER A 530 14.66 -21.82 23.95
N LEU A 531 15.06 -22.91 23.28
CA LEU A 531 15.26 -24.20 23.94
C LEU A 531 16.37 -24.15 24.99
N ALA A 532 17.39 -23.32 24.80
CA ALA A 532 18.51 -23.18 25.73
C ALA A 532 18.06 -22.55 27.06
N ARG A 533 17.28 -21.46 27.00
CA ARG A 533 16.68 -20.84 28.19
C ARG A 533 15.74 -21.80 28.91
N LEU A 534 14.91 -22.55 28.17
CA LEU A 534 14.04 -23.58 28.76
C LEU A 534 14.87 -24.64 29.50
N ASN A 535 15.96 -25.11 28.91
CA ASN A 535 16.88 -26.05 29.56
C ASN A 535 17.40 -25.50 30.88
N ARG A 536 17.90 -24.26 30.92
CA ARG A 536 18.40 -23.63 32.16
C ARG A 536 17.31 -23.53 33.24
N LEU A 537 16.09 -23.15 32.85
CA LEU A 537 14.95 -23.08 33.78
C LEU A 537 14.58 -24.44 34.36
N VAL A 538 14.41 -25.46 33.51
CA VAL A 538 13.99 -26.80 33.94
C VAL A 538 15.09 -27.47 34.77
N LEU A 539 16.35 -27.34 34.37
CA LEU A 539 17.48 -27.88 35.14
C LEU A 539 17.60 -27.21 36.52
N THR A 540 17.36 -25.91 36.62
CA THR A 540 17.28 -25.22 37.92
C THR A 540 16.14 -25.81 38.77
N GLY A 541 14.97 -26.02 38.16
CA GLY A 541 13.82 -26.62 38.84
C GLY A 541 14.10 -28.04 39.34
N LEU A 542 14.77 -28.87 38.54
CA LEU A 542 15.17 -30.23 38.90
C LEU A 542 16.22 -30.28 40.01
N ASN A 543 16.89 -29.16 40.29
CA ASN A 543 17.88 -29.02 41.35
C ASN A 543 17.36 -28.07 42.46
N GLU A 544 16.15 -28.35 42.95
CA GLU A 544 15.53 -27.67 44.10
C GLU A 544 15.40 -26.13 43.94
N GLY A 545 15.39 -25.64 42.70
CA GLY A 545 15.32 -24.21 42.42
C GLY A 545 16.60 -23.43 42.74
N GLN A 546 17.73 -24.10 42.98
CA GLN A 546 18.99 -23.47 43.37
C GLN A 546 19.58 -22.65 42.19
N PRO A 547 19.71 -21.30 42.29
CA PRO A 547 20.09 -20.44 41.17
C PRO A 547 21.45 -20.75 40.52
N ARG A 548 22.37 -21.42 41.24
CA ARG A 548 23.65 -21.88 40.68
C ARG A 548 23.50 -22.89 39.53
N TRP A 549 22.35 -23.55 39.43
CA TRP A 549 22.04 -24.50 38.35
C TRP A 549 21.38 -23.84 37.13
N PHE A 550 21.27 -22.50 37.11
CA PHE A 550 20.78 -21.75 35.96
C PHE A 550 21.85 -21.66 34.85
N ASP A 551 22.30 -22.82 34.38
CA ASP A 551 23.36 -22.99 33.39
C ASP A 551 23.08 -24.21 32.49
N LEU A 552 23.73 -24.27 31.33
CA LEU A 552 23.67 -25.43 30.44
C LEU A 552 24.70 -26.46 30.89
N ILE A 553 24.25 -27.40 31.72
CA ILE A 553 25.09 -28.48 32.25
C ILE A 553 25.62 -29.31 31.06
N PRO A 554 26.92 -29.65 31.01
CA PRO A 554 27.50 -30.51 29.98
C PRO A 554 27.12 -31.99 30.20
N ASN A 555 25.82 -32.28 30.26
CA ASN A 555 25.23 -33.61 30.41
C ASN A 555 24.14 -33.80 29.35
N GLN A 556 24.51 -34.46 28.26
CA GLN A 556 23.64 -34.64 27.10
C GLN A 556 22.34 -35.39 27.43
N ALA A 557 22.37 -36.37 28.34
CA ALA A 557 21.17 -37.11 28.72
C ALA A 557 20.14 -36.21 29.41
N MET A 558 20.59 -35.28 30.26
CA MET A 558 19.71 -34.30 30.89
C MET A 558 19.15 -33.31 29.88
N LEU A 559 19.99 -32.78 28.97
CA LEU A 559 19.53 -31.86 27.92
C LEU A 559 18.50 -32.53 27.00
N ASN A 560 18.72 -33.79 26.64
CA ASN A 560 17.77 -34.59 25.84
C ASN A 560 16.45 -34.82 26.59
N MET A 561 16.51 -35.13 27.89
CA MET A 561 15.31 -35.34 28.71
C MET A 561 14.47 -34.07 28.81
N VAL A 562 15.09 -32.91 29.01
CA VAL A 562 14.35 -31.63 29.02
C VAL A 562 13.77 -31.34 27.64
N THR A 563 14.55 -31.54 26.58
CA THR A 563 14.11 -31.33 25.19
C THR A 563 12.93 -32.23 24.83
N GLY A 564 12.94 -33.49 25.25
CA GLY A 564 11.83 -34.43 25.01
C GLY A 564 10.49 -34.03 25.64
N ASN A 565 10.51 -33.15 26.64
CA ASN A 565 9.31 -32.59 27.29
C ASN A 565 9.07 -31.12 26.92
N ALA A 566 9.87 -30.54 26.01
CA ALA A 566 9.75 -29.13 25.66
C ALA A 566 8.48 -28.86 24.83
N PRO A 567 7.87 -27.66 24.97
CA PRO A 567 6.77 -27.26 24.13
C PRO A 567 7.15 -27.28 22.64
N ARG A 568 6.23 -27.78 21.80
CA ARG A 568 6.34 -27.68 20.34
C ARG A 568 6.43 -26.20 19.93
N GLY A 569 7.27 -25.90 18.95
CA GLY A 569 7.54 -24.53 18.46
C GLY A 569 8.93 -24.01 18.81
N LEU A 570 9.61 -24.57 19.82
CA LEU A 570 11.05 -24.30 20.07
C LEU A 570 11.97 -25.15 19.20
N TYR A 571 11.47 -26.29 18.73
CA TYR A 571 12.15 -27.24 17.87
C TYR A 571 11.13 -28.03 17.05
N ASN A 572 11.58 -28.69 15.97
CA ASN A 572 10.75 -29.58 15.16
C ASN A 572 10.88 -31.05 15.57
N ASP A 573 9.96 -31.91 15.11
CA ASP A 573 9.89 -33.31 15.54
C ASP A 573 11.17 -34.11 15.19
N SER A 574 11.87 -33.74 14.12
CA SER A 574 13.15 -34.35 13.72
C SER A 574 14.37 -33.83 14.51
N CYS A 575 14.19 -32.82 15.36
CA CYS A 575 15.26 -32.17 16.13
C CYS A 575 16.45 -31.77 15.23
N ASN A 576 16.13 -31.20 14.06
CA ASN A 576 17.08 -30.65 13.09
C ASN A 576 16.89 -29.13 12.84
N LEU A 577 15.91 -28.55 13.54
CA LEU A 577 15.61 -27.13 13.50
C LEU A 577 15.21 -26.65 14.90
N LEU A 578 15.88 -25.60 15.38
CA LEU A 578 15.49 -24.84 16.57
C LEU A 578 14.96 -23.47 16.16
N THR A 579 14.20 -22.87 17.06
CA THR A 579 13.72 -21.49 16.91
C THR A 579 14.11 -20.66 18.12
N VAL A 580 14.76 -19.51 17.88
CA VAL A 580 15.02 -18.47 18.88
C VAL A 580 14.10 -17.31 18.58
N SER A 581 13.11 -17.08 19.42
CA SER A 581 12.13 -16.00 19.24
C SER A 581 12.46 -14.80 20.11
N ALA A 582 12.43 -13.60 19.53
CA ALA A 582 12.49 -12.33 20.23
C ALA A 582 11.15 -11.59 20.03
N PHE A 583 10.52 -11.20 21.15
CA PHE A 583 9.29 -10.41 21.16
C PHE A 583 9.67 -8.94 21.24
N LEU A 584 9.18 -8.14 20.29
CA LEU A 584 9.62 -6.76 20.08
C LEU A 584 8.56 -5.76 20.51
N GLN A 585 8.99 -4.65 21.12
CA GLN A 585 8.10 -3.54 21.46
C GLN A 585 7.47 -2.89 20.21
N ASP A 586 8.19 -2.90 19.09
CA ASP A 586 7.75 -2.44 17.78
C ASP A 586 8.50 -3.14 16.63
N HIS A 587 8.02 -2.94 15.41
CA HIS A 587 8.66 -3.38 14.16
C HIS A 587 9.24 -2.20 13.38
N LYS A 588 9.67 -1.13 14.07
CA LYS A 588 10.26 0.03 13.38
C LYS A 588 11.54 -0.38 12.65
N ALA A 589 11.81 0.33 11.56
CA ALA A 589 13.01 0.09 10.74
C ALA A 589 14.31 0.00 11.56
N ALA A 590 14.50 0.89 12.55
CA ALA A 590 15.70 0.92 13.38
C ALA A 590 15.83 -0.35 14.26
N THR A 591 14.74 -0.77 14.90
CA THR A 591 14.68 -1.97 15.74
C THR A 591 15.02 -3.21 14.93
N LEU A 592 14.35 -3.39 13.78
CA LEU A 592 14.56 -4.54 12.90
C LEU A 592 15.98 -4.62 12.34
N ASN A 593 16.55 -3.49 11.88
CA ASN A 593 17.94 -3.48 11.39
C ASN A 593 18.92 -3.89 12.51
N GLY A 594 18.71 -3.45 13.75
CA GLY A 594 19.57 -3.83 14.88
C GLY A 594 19.56 -5.33 15.17
N LEU A 595 18.39 -5.99 15.04
CA LEU A 595 18.29 -7.45 15.17
C LEU A 595 18.99 -8.17 14.02
N ILE A 596 18.71 -7.77 12.77
CA ILE A 596 19.33 -8.36 11.57
C ILE A 596 20.85 -8.26 11.66
N ASP A 597 21.39 -7.06 11.92
CA ASP A 597 22.85 -6.82 12.01
C ASP A 597 23.50 -7.64 13.13
N THR A 598 22.76 -7.95 14.20
CA THR A 598 23.25 -8.78 15.30
C THR A 598 23.26 -10.26 14.93
N VAL A 599 22.19 -10.75 14.31
CA VAL A 599 22.11 -12.15 13.85
C VAL A 599 23.07 -12.42 12.71
N ASP A 600 23.20 -11.52 11.73
CA ASP A 600 24.14 -11.66 10.61
C ASP A 600 25.59 -11.75 11.10
N ARG A 601 25.98 -10.85 12.02
CA ARG A 601 27.32 -10.89 12.62
C ARG A 601 27.52 -12.17 13.44
N PHE A 602 26.50 -12.62 14.16
CA PHE A 602 26.57 -13.85 14.93
C PHE A 602 26.70 -15.09 14.04
N ALA A 603 25.88 -15.19 13.00
CA ALA A 603 25.91 -16.27 12.00
C ALA A 603 27.27 -16.32 11.31
N ALA A 604 27.79 -15.18 10.85
CA ALA A 604 29.11 -15.10 10.22
C ALA A 604 30.26 -15.61 11.11
N ALA A 605 30.12 -15.51 12.44
CA ALA A 605 31.12 -15.96 13.40
C ALA A 605 30.89 -17.40 13.92
N ASN A 606 29.66 -17.91 13.89
CA ASN A 606 29.26 -19.15 14.58
C ASN A 606 28.67 -20.23 13.67
N ASP A 607 28.43 -19.93 12.39
CA ASP A 607 27.96 -20.93 11.42
C ASP A 607 29.00 -22.04 11.23
N GLY A 608 28.52 -23.27 11.15
CA GLY A 608 29.35 -24.45 10.93
C GLY A 608 28.54 -25.67 10.50
N PRO A 609 29.18 -26.85 10.43
CA PRO A 609 28.49 -28.09 10.07
C PRO A 609 27.49 -28.57 11.14
N LYS A 610 27.63 -28.11 12.39
CA LYS A 610 26.77 -28.51 13.52
C LYS A 610 25.53 -27.62 13.69
N ALA A 611 25.66 -26.33 13.39
CA ALA A 611 24.59 -25.36 13.52
C ALA A 611 24.77 -24.26 12.47
N LYS A 612 23.67 -23.90 11.81
CA LYS A 612 23.58 -22.75 10.91
C LYS A 612 22.45 -21.83 11.35
N PHE A 613 22.74 -20.55 11.48
CA PHE A 613 21.78 -19.54 11.91
C PHE A 613 21.13 -18.93 10.66
N LEU A 614 19.95 -19.42 10.34
CA LEU A 614 19.14 -18.95 9.23
C LEU A 614 18.30 -17.75 9.69
N LEU A 615 18.47 -16.64 9.00
CA LEU A 615 17.85 -15.38 9.39
C LEU A 615 16.34 -15.37 9.17
N ALA A 616 15.68 -14.84 10.20
CA ALA A 616 14.39 -14.19 10.26
C ALA A 616 13.18 -14.97 9.69
N ALA A 617 12.34 -15.42 10.61
CA ALA A 617 10.96 -15.83 10.46
C ALA A 617 10.06 -15.01 11.42
N GLY A 618 8.76 -15.28 11.41
CA GLY A 618 7.78 -14.54 12.22
C GLY A 618 7.42 -13.19 11.60
N SER A 619 6.44 -12.50 12.19
CA SER A 619 5.89 -11.24 11.67
C SER A 619 6.96 -10.16 11.48
N ALA A 620 7.84 -9.96 12.47
CA ALA A 620 8.91 -8.97 12.41
C ALA A 620 10.04 -9.39 11.45
N GLY A 621 10.29 -10.70 11.32
CA GLY A 621 11.27 -11.22 10.36
C GLY A 621 10.82 -11.05 8.91
N ILE A 622 9.52 -11.23 8.65
CA ILE A 622 8.89 -10.97 7.35
C ILE A 622 8.93 -9.47 7.02
N GLU A 623 8.66 -8.60 7.99
CA GLU A 623 8.76 -7.15 7.82
C GLU A 623 10.20 -6.71 7.55
N ALA A 624 11.17 -7.28 8.26
CA ALA A 624 12.60 -7.08 8.01
C ALA A 624 13.00 -7.44 6.57
N ALA A 625 12.61 -8.62 6.08
CA ALA A 625 12.84 -9.04 4.70
C ALA A 625 12.17 -8.09 3.69
N THR A 626 10.94 -7.66 3.99
CA THR A 626 10.19 -6.71 3.17
C THR A 626 10.93 -5.37 3.07
N ASN A 627 11.44 -4.85 4.18
CA ASN A 627 12.20 -3.59 4.20
C ASN A 627 13.50 -3.65 3.38
N ILE A 628 14.19 -4.79 3.38
CA ILE A 628 15.37 -5.02 2.53
C ILE A 628 14.96 -4.97 1.04
N VAL A 629 13.92 -5.70 0.66
CA VAL A 629 13.46 -5.75 -0.73
C VAL A 629 12.93 -4.40 -1.20
N VAL A 630 12.17 -3.69 -0.36
CA VAL A 630 11.69 -2.32 -0.61
C VAL A 630 12.87 -1.37 -0.82
N ARG A 631 13.95 -1.48 -0.03
CA ARG A 631 15.15 -0.64 -0.18
C ARG A 631 15.82 -0.82 -1.54
N GLU A 632 15.98 -2.07 -1.97
CA GLU A 632 16.53 -2.37 -3.29
C GLU A 632 15.59 -1.94 -4.41
N ALA A 633 14.29 -2.22 -4.25
CA ALA A 633 13.27 -1.90 -5.22
C ALA A 633 13.12 -0.39 -5.41
N TRP A 634 13.24 0.41 -4.36
CA TRP A 634 13.15 1.87 -4.42
C TRP A 634 14.11 2.48 -5.44
N HIS A 635 15.40 2.14 -5.33
CA HIS A 635 16.44 2.65 -6.21
C HIS A 635 16.28 2.11 -7.64
N ARG A 636 15.98 0.81 -7.78
CA ARG A 636 15.77 0.18 -9.09
C ARG A 636 14.57 0.78 -9.81
N MET A 637 13.45 0.95 -9.10
CA MET A 637 12.22 1.55 -9.61
C MET A 637 12.46 2.97 -10.10
N LEU A 638 13.06 3.84 -9.27
CA LEU A 638 13.35 5.23 -9.67
C LEU A 638 14.21 5.27 -10.94
N LEU A 639 15.27 4.47 -11.00
CA LEU A 639 16.15 4.40 -12.17
C LEU A 639 15.38 3.97 -13.42
N LEU A 640 14.59 2.88 -13.32
CA LEU A 640 13.85 2.33 -14.45
C LEU A 640 12.73 3.26 -14.94
N VAL A 641 11.99 3.91 -14.03
CA VAL A 641 10.93 4.86 -14.39
C VAL A 641 11.52 6.08 -15.09
N TYR A 642 12.58 6.67 -14.54
CA TYR A 642 13.23 7.81 -15.19
C TYR A 642 13.89 7.44 -16.51
N ALA A 643 14.50 6.24 -16.62
CA ALA A 643 15.03 5.75 -17.87
C ALA A 643 13.93 5.62 -18.94
N ALA A 644 12.78 5.03 -18.58
CA ALA A 644 11.63 4.92 -19.47
C ALA A 644 11.11 6.29 -19.91
N VAL A 645 10.92 7.21 -18.97
CA VAL A 645 10.48 8.59 -19.25
C VAL A 645 11.46 9.32 -20.17
N VAL A 646 12.77 9.23 -19.92
CA VAL A 646 13.81 9.83 -20.76
C VAL A 646 13.76 9.27 -22.18
N VAL A 647 13.66 7.95 -22.34
CA VAL A 647 13.60 7.29 -23.65
C VAL A 647 12.34 7.72 -24.41
N LEU A 648 11.18 7.70 -23.77
CA LEU A 648 9.91 8.06 -24.42
C LEU A 648 9.81 9.54 -24.75
N ALA A 649 10.28 10.41 -23.86
CA ALA A 649 10.39 11.85 -24.13
C ALA A 649 11.38 12.09 -25.28
N PHE A 650 12.49 11.34 -25.35
CA PHE A 650 13.45 11.46 -26.45
C PHE A 650 12.84 11.02 -27.78
N ILE A 651 12.11 9.91 -27.82
CA ILE A 651 11.38 9.45 -29.01
C ILE A 651 10.38 10.51 -29.48
N THR A 652 9.63 11.10 -28.53
CA THR A 652 8.57 12.07 -28.81
C THR A 652 9.14 13.40 -29.33
N PHE A 653 10.14 13.96 -28.65
CA PHE A 653 10.68 15.28 -29.00
C PHE A 653 11.81 15.24 -30.02
N ARG A 654 12.53 14.12 -30.13
CA ARG A 654 13.77 13.97 -30.91
C ARG A 654 14.80 15.06 -30.57
N SER A 655 14.82 15.50 -29.31
CA SER A 655 15.66 16.60 -28.82
C SER A 655 16.04 16.37 -27.37
N TRP A 656 17.33 16.15 -27.11
CA TRP A 656 17.83 15.94 -25.74
C TRP A 656 17.60 17.15 -24.83
N ARG A 657 17.62 18.38 -25.38
CA ARG A 657 17.34 19.61 -24.62
C ARG A 657 15.91 19.63 -24.11
N ALA A 658 14.95 19.21 -24.94
CA ALA A 658 13.55 19.11 -24.53
C ALA A 658 13.33 18.04 -23.46
N VAL A 659 14.04 16.91 -23.56
CA VAL A 659 14.01 15.86 -22.53
C VAL A 659 14.51 16.38 -21.18
N VAL A 660 15.65 17.06 -21.16
CA VAL A 660 16.19 17.65 -19.92
C VAL A 660 15.20 18.65 -19.30
N VAL A 661 14.60 19.52 -20.11
CA VAL A 661 13.59 20.49 -19.65
C VAL A 661 12.32 19.81 -19.12
N ALA A 662 11.93 18.66 -19.66
CA ALA A 662 10.79 17.89 -19.17
C ALA A 662 11.09 17.14 -17.86
N VAL A 663 12.29 16.55 -17.75
CA VAL A 663 12.65 15.63 -16.66
C VAL A 663 13.14 16.35 -15.41
N LEU A 664 13.87 17.46 -15.53
CA LEU A 664 14.43 18.16 -14.36
C LEU A 664 13.36 18.60 -13.35
N PRO A 665 12.21 19.18 -13.76
CA PRO A 665 11.14 19.51 -12.81
C PRO A 665 10.57 18.28 -12.11
N LEU A 666 10.45 17.14 -12.80
CA LEU A 666 9.96 15.88 -12.22
C LEU A 666 10.95 15.32 -11.18
N MET A 667 12.24 15.42 -11.47
CA MET A 667 13.29 15.04 -10.51
C MET A 667 13.25 15.93 -9.27
N LEU A 668 13.06 17.24 -9.45
CA LEU A 668 12.90 18.17 -8.33
C LEU A 668 11.67 17.82 -7.48
N THR A 669 10.51 17.56 -8.09
CA THR A 669 9.31 17.19 -7.33
C THR A 669 9.47 15.86 -6.62
N SER A 670 10.19 14.90 -7.19
CA SER A 670 10.49 13.62 -6.53
C SER A 670 11.37 13.80 -5.30
N VAL A 671 12.46 14.58 -5.40
CA VAL A 671 13.33 14.89 -4.25
C VAL A 671 12.58 15.67 -3.17
N LEU A 672 11.72 16.61 -3.57
CA LEU A 672 10.88 17.35 -2.61
C LEU A 672 9.80 16.47 -1.99
N ALA A 673 9.26 15.49 -2.71
CA ALA A 673 8.32 14.52 -2.17
C ALA A 673 9.00 13.61 -1.14
N GLU A 674 10.24 13.18 -1.37
CA GLU A 674 11.04 12.48 -0.36
C GLU A 674 11.29 13.35 0.89
N ALA A 675 11.62 14.63 0.69
CA ALA A 675 11.77 15.57 1.80
C ALA A 675 10.45 15.76 2.58
N LEU A 676 9.32 15.78 1.87
CA LEU A 676 7.98 15.83 2.45
C LEU A 676 7.68 14.57 3.28
N MET A 677 8.07 13.39 2.78
CA MET A 677 7.96 12.14 3.51
C MET A 677 8.71 12.20 4.83
N VAL A 678 9.95 12.70 4.83
CA VAL A 678 10.71 12.93 6.07
C VAL A 678 10.01 13.92 7.01
N ALA A 679 9.51 15.04 6.49
CA ALA A 679 8.86 16.07 7.29
C ALA A 679 7.58 15.58 8.01
N PHE A 680 6.86 14.64 7.41
CA PHE A 680 5.65 14.05 7.98
C PHE A 680 5.89 12.71 8.69
N GLY A 681 7.14 12.26 8.82
CA GLY A 681 7.46 10.98 9.44
C GLY A 681 6.92 9.77 8.66
N MET A 682 6.90 9.85 7.33
CA MET A 682 6.49 8.76 6.44
C MET A 682 7.71 7.98 5.93
N GLY A 683 7.71 6.67 6.14
CA GLY A 683 8.72 5.76 5.58
C GLY A 683 8.39 5.27 4.18
N VAL A 684 9.42 4.83 3.45
CA VAL A 684 9.23 4.10 2.19
C VAL A 684 8.91 2.64 2.51
N LYS A 685 7.74 2.17 2.08
CA LYS A 685 7.25 0.81 2.30
C LYS A 685 6.45 0.33 1.09
N VAL A 686 5.99 -0.92 1.10
CA VAL A 686 5.19 -1.52 0.00
C VAL A 686 4.06 -0.59 -0.47
N ALA A 687 3.40 0.06 0.47
CA ALA A 687 2.29 0.97 0.26
C ALA A 687 2.70 2.27 -0.45
N THR A 688 3.79 2.91 -0.02
CA THR A 688 4.22 4.23 -0.50
C THR A 688 5.20 4.14 -1.68
N LEU A 689 5.80 2.97 -1.90
CA LEU A 689 6.76 2.73 -2.98
C LEU A 689 6.25 3.20 -4.35
N PRO A 690 5.02 2.86 -4.79
CA PRO A 690 4.58 3.22 -6.14
C PRO A 690 4.29 4.71 -6.35
N VAL A 691 4.17 5.50 -5.27
CA VAL A 691 3.67 6.89 -5.33
C VAL A 691 4.53 7.78 -6.22
N ILE A 692 5.86 7.71 -6.09
CA ILE A 692 6.73 8.53 -6.93
C ILE A 692 6.63 8.10 -8.40
N ALA A 693 6.56 6.80 -8.68
CA ALA A 693 6.39 6.30 -10.04
C ALA A 693 5.06 6.78 -10.66
N LEU A 694 3.96 6.72 -9.88
CA LEU A 694 2.64 7.22 -10.25
C LEU A 694 2.68 8.73 -10.52
N GLY A 695 3.30 9.51 -9.63
CA GLY A 695 3.43 10.96 -9.76
C GLY A 695 4.28 11.38 -10.96
N VAL A 696 5.38 10.68 -11.23
CA VAL A 696 6.26 10.94 -12.39
C VAL A 696 5.53 10.67 -13.71
N GLY A 697 4.75 9.58 -13.81
CA GLY A 697 3.92 9.28 -14.98
C GLY A 697 2.93 10.40 -15.28
N ILE A 698 2.11 10.76 -14.31
CA ILE A 698 1.12 11.84 -14.46
C ILE A 698 1.80 13.19 -14.73
N GLY A 699 2.93 13.47 -14.09
CA GLY A 699 3.67 14.72 -14.25
C GLY A 699 4.28 14.89 -15.65
N VAL A 700 4.81 13.81 -16.26
CA VAL A 700 5.43 13.91 -17.58
C VAL A 700 4.42 14.29 -18.66
N ASP A 701 3.17 13.85 -18.54
CA ASP A 701 2.09 14.17 -19.48
C ASP A 701 1.89 15.66 -19.66
N TYR A 702 1.89 16.41 -18.56
CA TYR A 702 1.75 17.87 -18.61
C TYR A 702 2.92 18.54 -19.34
N ALA A 703 4.14 18.04 -19.13
CA ALA A 703 5.31 18.50 -19.86
C ALA A 703 5.21 18.14 -21.36
N LEU A 704 4.76 16.93 -21.71
CA LEU A 704 4.59 16.48 -23.10
C LEU A 704 3.64 17.39 -23.87
N TYR A 705 2.49 17.76 -23.30
CA TYR A 705 1.52 18.63 -23.98
C TYR A 705 2.04 20.04 -24.22
N ILE A 706 2.66 20.67 -23.21
CA ILE A 706 3.16 22.05 -23.32
C ILE A 706 4.38 22.11 -24.26
N LEU A 707 5.35 21.21 -24.07
CA LEU A 707 6.57 21.20 -24.87
C LEU A 707 6.32 20.81 -26.33
N SER A 708 5.36 19.93 -26.61
CA SER A 708 5.02 19.57 -28.00
C SER A 708 4.53 20.79 -28.80
N VAL A 709 3.68 21.63 -28.19
CA VAL A 709 3.20 22.86 -28.83
C VAL A 709 4.34 23.88 -28.97
N MET A 710 5.12 24.07 -27.90
CA MET A 710 6.24 25.02 -27.89
C MET A 710 7.32 24.66 -28.93
N LEU A 711 7.72 23.39 -29.02
CA LEU A 711 8.69 22.90 -30.01
C LEU A 711 8.17 23.04 -31.45
N GLY A 712 6.86 22.83 -31.66
CA GLY A 712 6.22 23.05 -32.95
C GLY A 712 6.37 24.49 -33.43
N GLU A 713 6.14 25.47 -32.55
CA GLU A 713 6.30 26.90 -32.85
C GLU A 713 7.78 27.31 -33.00
N LEU A 714 8.67 26.77 -32.17
CA LEU A 714 10.12 27.00 -32.29
C LEU A 714 10.65 26.51 -33.65
N ARG A 715 10.22 25.33 -34.12
CA ARG A 715 10.57 24.80 -35.45
C ARG A 715 10.02 25.65 -36.60
N ARG A 716 8.97 26.43 -36.35
CA ARG A 716 8.39 27.39 -37.30
C ARG A 716 9.07 28.77 -37.26
N GLY A 717 10.15 28.92 -36.49
CA GLY A 717 10.93 30.15 -36.40
C GLY A 717 10.37 31.19 -35.43
N ALA A 718 9.41 30.83 -34.57
CA ALA A 718 8.96 31.73 -33.50
C ALA A 718 10.02 31.85 -32.39
N SER A 719 10.05 33.00 -31.70
CA SER A 719 10.91 33.19 -30.53
C SER A 719 10.44 32.33 -29.35
N LEU A 720 11.32 32.10 -28.36
CA LEU A 720 11.00 31.32 -27.16
C LEU A 720 9.79 31.88 -26.41
N SER A 721 9.79 33.19 -26.11
CA SER A 721 8.67 33.87 -25.44
C SER A 721 7.36 33.68 -26.20
N ARG A 722 7.37 33.88 -27.53
CA ARG A 722 6.18 33.73 -28.37
C ARG A 722 5.69 32.27 -28.41
N SER A 723 6.61 31.31 -28.52
CA SER A 723 6.28 29.88 -28.56
C SER A 723 5.67 29.40 -27.25
N TYR A 724 6.25 29.81 -26.11
CA TYR A 724 5.76 29.46 -24.78
C TYR A 724 4.39 30.08 -24.49
N ARG A 725 4.20 31.35 -24.85
CA ARG A 725 2.93 32.07 -24.77
C ARG A 725 1.81 31.39 -25.58
N ILE A 726 2.11 30.94 -26.81
CA ILE A 726 1.16 30.16 -27.62
C ILE A 726 0.82 28.83 -26.93
N ALA A 727 1.82 28.13 -26.38
CA ALA A 727 1.60 26.88 -25.64
C ALA A 727 0.73 27.08 -24.39
N LEU A 728 0.97 28.14 -23.61
CA LEU A 728 0.18 28.49 -22.43
C LEU A 728 -1.30 28.75 -22.77
N HIS A 729 -1.55 29.52 -23.84
CA HIS A 729 -2.91 29.80 -24.28
C HIS A 729 -3.62 28.55 -24.80
N PHE A 730 -2.93 27.73 -25.61
CA PHE A 730 -3.54 26.60 -26.31
C PHE A 730 -3.78 25.38 -25.41
N THR A 731 -2.77 24.96 -24.65
CA THR A 731 -2.83 23.78 -23.77
C THR A 731 -2.66 24.11 -22.29
N GLY A 732 -1.85 25.12 -21.94
CA GLY A 732 -1.50 25.43 -20.55
C GLY A 732 -2.68 25.71 -19.62
N ARG A 733 -3.71 26.43 -20.09
CA ARG A 733 -4.95 26.66 -19.32
C ARG A 733 -5.67 25.36 -18.92
N VAL A 734 -5.74 24.41 -19.84
CA VAL A 734 -6.38 23.11 -19.59
C VAL A 734 -5.49 22.25 -18.72
N VAL A 735 -4.17 22.25 -18.95
CA VAL A 735 -3.19 21.53 -18.12
C VAL A 735 -3.28 21.99 -16.66
N LEU A 736 -3.30 23.31 -16.41
CA LEU A 736 -3.42 23.85 -15.05
C LEU A 736 -4.75 23.48 -14.40
N LEU A 737 -5.86 23.55 -15.16
CA LEU A 737 -7.17 23.13 -14.69
C LEU A 737 -7.16 21.64 -14.30
N THR A 738 -6.65 20.77 -15.16
CA THR A 738 -6.66 19.32 -14.93
C THR A 738 -5.73 18.92 -13.80
N GLY A 739 -4.55 19.55 -13.69
CA GLY A 739 -3.63 19.35 -12.57
C GLY A 739 -4.25 19.79 -11.24
N LEU A 740 -4.85 20.99 -11.19
CA LEU A 740 -5.55 21.46 -9.98
C LEU A 740 -6.76 20.57 -9.65
N THR A 741 -7.47 20.08 -10.65
CA THR A 741 -8.62 19.19 -10.45
C THR A 741 -8.19 17.88 -9.81
N LEU A 742 -7.09 17.32 -10.30
CA LEU A 742 -6.50 16.12 -9.73
C LEU A 742 -6.01 16.36 -8.30
N ALA A 743 -5.22 17.42 -8.10
CA ALA A 743 -4.69 17.77 -6.79
C ALA A 743 -5.79 17.98 -5.75
N VAL A 744 -6.84 18.76 -6.07
CA VAL A 744 -7.97 18.99 -5.16
C VAL A 744 -8.77 17.72 -4.92
N GLY A 745 -9.02 16.92 -5.96
CA GLY A 745 -9.76 15.66 -5.83
C GLY A 745 -9.05 14.66 -4.93
N VAL A 746 -7.74 14.48 -5.11
CA VAL A 746 -6.93 13.53 -4.34
C VAL A 746 -6.56 14.09 -2.96
N ALA A 747 -6.41 15.40 -2.78
CA ALA A 747 -6.19 16.02 -1.47
C ALA A 747 -7.35 15.75 -0.48
N THR A 748 -8.57 15.50 -0.97
CA THR A 748 -9.68 15.10 -0.09
C THR A 748 -9.43 13.79 0.65
N TRP A 749 -8.51 12.95 0.16
CA TRP A 749 -8.18 11.66 0.78
C TRP A 749 -7.44 11.81 2.10
N VAL A 750 -6.86 12.98 2.38
CA VAL A 750 -6.25 13.31 3.68
C VAL A 750 -7.25 13.12 4.83
N PHE A 751 -8.55 13.14 4.56
CA PHE A 751 -9.62 12.89 5.54
C PHE A 751 -10.02 11.41 5.67
N SER A 752 -9.39 10.49 4.93
CA SER A 752 -9.68 9.06 5.01
C SER A 752 -9.21 8.46 6.34
N PRO A 753 -9.97 7.55 6.98
CA PRO A 753 -9.52 6.81 8.16
C PRO A 753 -8.41 5.82 7.83
N ILE A 754 -8.28 5.45 6.55
CA ILE A 754 -7.17 4.63 6.06
C ILE A 754 -5.99 5.57 5.85
N LYS A 755 -5.02 5.54 6.78
CA LYS A 755 -3.83 6.39 6.74
C LYS A 755 -3.04 6.18 5.46
N PHE A 756 -2.93 4.95 4.98
CA PHE A 756 -2.33 4.64 3.68
C PHE A 756 -2.91 5.49 2.53
N GLN A 757 -4.24 5.58 2.43
CA GLN A 757 -4.91 6.38 1.40
C GLN A 757 -4.66 7.89 1.61
N ALA A 758 -4.65 8.34 2.87
CA ALA A 758 -4.37 9.73 3.22
C ALA A 758 -2.94 10.15 2.85
N ASP A 759 -1.95 9.31 3.15
CA ASP A 759 -0.54 9.54 2.86
C ASP A 759 -0.29 9.55 1.34
N MET A 760 -0.86 8.61 0.59
CA MET A 760 -0.85 8.65 -0.87
C MET A 760 -1.52 9.89 -1.43
N GLY A 761 -2.66 10.30 -0.86
CA GLY A 761 -3.40 11.47 -1.30
C GLY A 761 -2.60 12.77 -1.13
N LEU A 762 -1.91 12.91 0.00
CA LEU A 762 -1.04 14.04 0.28
C LEU A 762 0.15 14.10 -0.70
N LEU A 763 0.84 12.97 -0.90
CA LEU A 763 2.00 12.90 -1.79
C LEU A 763 1.63 13.13 -3.25
N LEU A 764 0.55 12.52 -3.74
CA LEU A 764 0.07 12.70 -5.12
C LEU A 764 -0.50 14.09 -5.39
N ALA A 765 -1.07 14.77 -4.38
CA ALA A 765 -1.52 16.15 -4.54
C ALA A 765 -0.36 17.15 -4.53
N PHE A 766 0.75 16.80 -3.86
CA PHE A 766 1.96 17.61 -3.82
C PHE A 766 2.79 17.50 -5.10
N MET A 767 2.94 16.28 -5.62
CA MET A 767 3.64 15.98 -6.88
C MET A 767 2.85 16.48 -8.09
#